data_AF-A0A6P2B995-F1
#
_entry.id   AF-A0A6P2B995-F1
#
_cell.length_a   1.000
_cell.length_b   1.000
_cell.length_c   1.000
_cell.angle_alpha   90.00
_cell.angle_beta   90.00
_cell.angle_gamma   90.00
#
_symmetry.space_group_name_H-M   'P 1'
#
loop_
_entity.id
_entity.type
_entity.pdbx_description
1 polymer ?
#
loop_
_entity_poly.entity_id
_entity_poly.type
_entity_poly.pdbx_seq_one_letter_code
_entity_poly.pdbx_strand_id
1 'polypeptide(L)'
;MNDAESKKRIFAEAQRLNKEGYGLYFAPCLRREKRGNAESAAYISALWVDVDGKDERSLRKLNDFEQAPSAVVDSGGGYHAYWFLSDPLCLETDEQKAYIASIMIGLFSVTGGDEAYVKSVASVMRLPDSINTKPDRDGAKVTVSLWNPERRYKLSEFEWLSKPKEETIDGLKVVTLNGHGILPPRTEQYLISGASKNSRNTELFAAACQMRDAGYSQSDAERELIARHVADAVGGESANQREKEARATIESAYSQPARDPIVTAKERVSALVSRYPVEQKADRPTAAQIAEVVEACVHLNAVEWAEERQRIKALCGDGLKISDIDRLYREKRKAAERQQQTALVDTEEYIAMDEYMIYRKHSYRGTMQKIIAAWGARILERVNRMDDDGQMERVARVELQSAGRTETLEIPSELFGDPNALTRFLAANAGETFTTRAGMSSHLTPAILALSGDYPTRQIYRFMGWTQIDGRWTYITPADSITTGGKLADPPEVELSARLGDYGIRAHNWDDSKAAFDAMMRVFPPNIAPTCIAFAMLPLLQRFFKSAAMRPALHLAGTYGSGKSELAALMASFYGNFSRDAPPSQWGDTINTVEVLGYPLTDALYWVDDYKHIYADEKTYTRFMQSYSRNMGRGRLTREAKLRHEKPCRGLILSTGETTIEGEASLLSRMLVINVPPWEHRDPNGEHLAHADALREHLPGFTAHFASWIARQLEAGTLEEEVISRYEQNVIGYRAQLRAQLKGSRASTGRLIGNWAVLVTVYQLLTRFVAETDRDYLLPAWQDSIIETVATVREERAS
;
A
#
# COMPACT_ATOMS: atom_id res chain seq x y z
N MET A 1 -18.47 -3.84 -22.43
CA MET A 1 -19.72 -3.88 -21.63
C MET A 1 -20.44 -2.55 -21.79
N ASN A 2 -21.49 -2.48 -22.61
CA ASN A 2 -22.27 -1.24 -22.81
C ASN A 2 -23.76 -1.53 -22.63
N ASP A 3 -24.14 -1.96 -21.42
CA ASP A 3 -25.54 -2.13 -21.05
C ASP A 3 -25.96 -0.96 -20.15
N ALA A 4 -26.92 -0.17 -20.65
CA ALA A 4 -27.44 1.00 -19.95
C ALA A 4 -28.18 0.62 -18.66
N GLU A 5 -28.72 -0.59 -18.59
CA GLU A 5 -29.43 -1.12 -17.43
C GLU A 5 -28.45 -1.46 -16.30
N SER A 6 -27.33 -2.09 -16.64
CA SER A 6 -26.20 -2.31 -15.72
C SER A 6 -25.66 -1.00 -15.13
N LYS A 7 -25.52 0.08 -15.92
CA LYS A 7 -25.11 1.40 -15.42
C LYS A 7 -26.11 1.97 -14.43
N LYS A 8 -27.41 1.94 -14.74
CA LYS A 8 -28.47 2.41 -13.83
C LYS A 8 -28.44 1.68 -12.49
N ARG A 9 -28.25 0.36 -12.52
CA ARG A 9 -28.16 -0.47 -11.30
C ARG A 9 -26.95 -0.09 -10.44
N ILE A 10 -25.79 0.14 -11.05
CA ILE A 10 -24.57 0.56 -10.35
C ILE A 10 -24.77 1.93 -9.69
N PHE A 11 -25.35 2.90 -10.40
CA PHE A 11 -25.61 4.23 -9.84
C PHE A 11 -26.65 4.19 -8.71
N ALA A 12 -27.70 3.38 -8.82
CA ALA A 12 -28.69 3.20 -7.76
C ALA A 12 -28.05 2.60 -6.49
N GLU A 13 -27.19 1.60 -6.66
CA GLU A 13 -26.45 1.00 -5.55
C GLU A 13 -25.45 1.99 -4.93
N ALA A 14 -24.73 2.75 -5.75
CA ALA A 14 -23.82 3.78 -5.27
C ALA A 14 -24.56 4.84 -4.43
N GLN A 15 -25.72 5.31 -4.90
CA GLN A 15 -26.56 6.25 -4.14
C GLN A 15 -27.07 5.67 -2.82
N ARG A 16 -27.43 4.37 -2.79
CA ARG A 16 -27.82 3.67 -1.55
C ARG A 16 -26.67 3.67 -0.54
N LEU A 17 -25.48 3.25 -0.96
CA LEU A 17 -24.28 3.25 -0.12
C LEU A 17 -23.92 4.66 0.37
N ASN A 18 -24.09 5.68 -0.47
CA ASN A 18 -23.82 7.04 -0.05
C ASN A 18 -24.74 7.55 1.06
N LYS A 19 -26.02 7.14 1.04
CA LYS A 19 -26.96 7.39 2.15
C LYS A 19 -26.60 6.63 3.43
N GLU A 20 -25.89 5.51 3.30
CA GLU A 20 -25.39 4.71 4.42
C GLU A 20 -24.07 5.26 5.00
N GLY A 21 -23.56 6.38 4.48
CA GLY A 21 -22.36 7.06 4.99
C GLY A 21 -21.08 6.81 4.18
N TYR A 22 -21.15 6.03 3.09
CA TYR A 22 -19.98 5.80 2.24
C TYR A 22 -19.71 6.99 1.30
N GLY A 23 -18.44 7.38 1.16
CA GLY A 23 -18.05 8.41 0.19
C GLY A 23 -18.03 7.86 -1.25
N LEU A 24 -18.60 8.59 -2.21
CA LEU A 24 -18.53 8.24 -3.63
C LEU A 24 -17.46 9.03 -4.36
N TYR A 25 -16.66 8.32 -5.15
CA TYR A 25 -15.57 8.89 -5.93
C TYR A 25 -15.52 8.28 -7.33
N PHE A 26 -14.92 9.00 -8.27
CA PHE A 26 -14.57 8.50 -9.59
C PHE A 26 -13.12 8.90 -9.93
N ALA A 27 -12.46 8.12 -10.78
CA ALA A 27 -11.14 8.47 -11.29
C ALA A 27 -11.31 9.29 -12.59
N PRO A 28 -10.79 10.52 -12.68
CA PRO A 28 -10.83 11.29 -13.93
C PRO A 28 -9.98 10.65 -15.03
N CYS A 29 -8.86 10.01 -14.66
CA CYS A 29 -8.09 9.17 -15.57
C CYS A 29 -8.71 7.77 -15.67
N LEU A 30 -8.98 7.34 -16.90
CA LEU A 30 -9.47 6.00 -17.20
C LEU A 30 -8.35 4.99 -16.96
N ARG A 31 -8.72 3.82 -16.43
CA ARG A 31 -7.77 2.79 -16.00
C ARG A 31 -8.03 1.47 -16.71
N ARG A 32 -6.97 0.72 -16.98
CA ARG A 32 -7.07 -0.65 -17.55
C ARG A 32 -7.66 -1.62 -16.52
N GLU A 33 -7.41 -1.35 -15.24
CA GLU A 33 -7.81 -2.18 -14.11
C GLU A 33 -8.55 -1.36 -13.05
N LYS A 34 -9.34 -2.04 -12.20
CA LYS A 34 -10.03 -1.43 -11.05
C LYS A 34 -9.08 -1.20 -9.86
N ARG A 35 -7.91 -0.58 -10.11
CA ARG A 35 -6.86 -0.33 -9.10
C ARG A 35 -6.58 1.15 -8.92
N GLY A 36 -6.15 1.50 -7.71
CA GLY A 36 -5.92 2.85 -7.19
C GLY A 36 -4.57 3.49 -7.51
N ASN A 37 -3.81 3.01 -8.50
CA ASN A 37 -2.40 3.36 -8.70
C ASN A 37 -2.12 4.01 -10.07
N ALA A 38 -0.95 4.63 -10.21
CA ALA A 38 -0.53 5.31 -11.44
C ALA A 38 -0.19 4.33 -12.58
N GLU A 39 0.23 3.11 -12.25
CA GLU A 39 0.53 2.05 -13.23
C GLU A 39 -0.69 1.67 -14.08
N SER A 40 -1.87 1.65 -13.46
CA SER A 40 -3.13 1.29 -14.11
C SER A 40 -3.71 2.40 -14.99
N ALA A 41 -3.14 3.60 -14.97
CA ALA A 41 -3.60 4.74 -15.77
C ALA A 41 -3.46 4.41 -17.26
N ALA A 42 -4.54 4.61 -18.01
CA ALA A 42 -4.68 4.13 -19.39
C ALA A 42 -4.94 5.27 -20.36
N TYR A 43 -5.91 6.12 -20.05
CA TYR A 43 -6.31 7.23 -20.90
C TYR A 43 -6.66 8.44 -20.04
N ILE A 44 -6.21 9.60 -20.47
CA ILE A 44 -6.60 10.88 -19.90
C ILE A 44 -7.51 11.61 -20.88
N SER A 45 -8.74 11.89 -20.45
CA SER A 45 -9.74 12.65 -21.23
C SER A 45 -9.95 14.06 -20.71
N ALA A 46 -9.35 14.41 -19.59
CA ALA A 46 -9.42 15.72 -18.96
C ALA A 46 -8.22 15.93 -18.03
N LEU A 47 -7.77 17.17 -17.87
CA LEU A 47 -6.94 17.61 -16.74
C LEU A 47 -7.85 17.98 -15.57
N TRP A 48 -7.36 17.93 -14.34
CA TRP A 48 -8.15 18.26 -13.16
C TRP A 48 -7.32 18.88 -12.04
N VAL A 49 -7.99 19.56 -11.12
CA VAL A 49 -7.41 20.03 -9.86
C VAL A 49 -8.40 19.86 -8.71
N ASP A 50 -7.88 19.64 -7.50
CA ASP A 50 -8.62 19.74 -6.24
C ASP A 50 -8.10 20.95 -5.46
N VAL A 51 -8.98 21.92 -5.22
CA VAL A 51 -8.67 23.15 -4.48
C VAL A 51 -9.40 23.12 -3.15
N ASP A 52 -8.65 23.01 -2.06
CA ASP A 52 -9.20 23.02 -0.71
C ASP A 52 -9.64 24.43 -0.28
N GLY A 53 -10.78 24.49 0.42
CA GLY A 53 -11.33 25.74 0.93
C GLY A 53 -12.47 26.28 0.07
N LYS A 54 -13.57 26.63 0.75
CA LYS A 54 -14.77 27.19 0.13
C LYS A 54 -14.80 28.71 0.28
N ASP A 55 -13.78 29.37 -0.23
CA ASP A 55 -13.67 30.82 -0.19
C ASP A 55 -13.78 31.43 -1.59
N GLU A 56 -14.26 32.68 -1.67
CA GLU A 56 -14.44 33.37 -2.95
C GLU A 56 -13.15 33.55 -3.74
N ARG A 57 -11.99 33.57 -3.09
CA ARG A 57 -10.70 33.74 -3.77
C ARG A 57 -10.34 32.48 -4.55
N SER A 58 -10.60 31.30 -4.00
CA SER A 58 -10.36 30.01 -4.64
C SER A 58 -11.23 29.82 -5.89
N LEU A 59 -12.53 30.16 -5.81
CA LEU A 59 -13.41 30.10 -6.98
C LEU A 59 -13.06 31.17 -8.03
N ARG A 60 -12.68 32.39 -7.62
CA ARG A 60 -12.21 33.44 -8.53
C ARG A 60 -10.93 33.02 -9.26
N LYS A 61 -9.95 32.43 -8.58
CA LYS A 61 -8.74 31.89 -9.22
C LYS A 61 -9.03 30.87 -10.31
N LEU A 62 -10.01 29.99 -10.10
CA LEU A 62 -10.42 29.01 -11.11
C LEU A 62 -11.15 29.67 -12.29
N ASN A 63 -11.99 30.67 -12.02
CA ASN A 63 -12.72 31.40 -13.07
C ASN A 63 -11.83 32.34 -13.88
N ASP A 64 -10.79 32.90 -13.25
CA ASP A 64 -9.83 33.85 -13.84
C ASP A 64 -8.63 33.12 -14.49
N PHE A 65 -8.57 31.79 -14.38
CA PHE A 65 -7.53 30.99 -15.03
C PHE A 65 -7.66 31.12 -16.55
N GLU A 66 -6.53 31.36 -17.24
CA GLU A 66 -6.49 31.76 -18.66
C GLU A 66 -7.32 30.82 -19.55
N GLN A 67 -7.13 29.51 -19.38
CA GLN A 67 -8.01 28.51 -19.95
C GLN A 67 -9.16 28.28 -18.95
N ALA A 68 -10.32 28.89 -19.16
CA ALA A 68 -11.43 28.71 -18.22
C ALA A 68 -11.84 27.22 -18.07
N PRO A 69 -12.17 26.72 -16.88
CA PRO A 69 -12.49 25.29 -16.69
C PRO A 69 -13.72 24.84 -17.50
N SER A 70 -13.69 23.62 -18.01
CA SER A 70 -14.83 22.97 -18.69
C SER A 70 -15.93 22.60 -17.69
N ALA A 71 -15.55 22.19 -16.49
CA ALA A 71 -16.49 21.95 -15.41
C ALA A 71 -15.87 22.32 -14.05
N VAL A 72 -16.72 22.79 -13.14
CA VAL A 72 -16.36 23.01 -11.72
C VAL A 72 -17.40 22.30 -10.85
N VAL A 73 -16.92 21.59 -9.83
CA VAL A 73 -17.73 20.83 -8.88
C VAL A 73 -17.42 21.34 -7.48
N ASP A 74 -18.43 21.83 -6.77
CA ASP A 74 -18.38 22.09 -5.33
C ASP A 74 -18.42 20.73 -4.61
N SER A 75 -17.32 20.36 -3.97
CA SER A 75 -17.18 19.08 -3.29
C SER A 75 -17.79 19.08 -1.89
N GLY A 76 -18.28 20.23 -1.42
CA GLY A 76 -18.68 20.47 -0.04
C GLY A 76 -17.51 20.86 0.88
N GLY A 77 -16.26 20.71 0.43
CA GLY A 77 -15.08 21.13 1.18
C GLY A 77 -14.08 22.01 0.44
N GLY A 78 -14.29 22.17 -0.87
CA GLY A 78 -13.43 22.85 -1.82
C GLY A 78 -14.04 22.75 -3.22
N TYR A 79 -13.24 23.01 -4.24
CA TYR A 79 -13.66 22.96 -5.64
C TYR A 79 -12.79 22.00 -6.44
N HIS A 80 -13.44 21.12 -7.21
CA HIS A 80 -12.80 20.41 -8.29
C HIS A 80 -12.98 21.20 -9.58
N ALA A 81 -11.92 21.41 -10.35
CA ALA A 81 -12.05 21.94 -11.71
C ALA A 81 -11.50 20.95 -12.72
N TYR A 82 -12.11 20.92 -13.91
CA TYR A 82 -11.79 20.00 -14.98
C TYR A 82 -11.63 20.75 -16.31
N TRP A 83 -10.65 20.35 -17.11
CA TRP A 83 -10.43 20.81 -18.48
C TRP A 83 -10.51 19.62 -19.42
N PHE A 84 -11.60 19.52 -20.19
CA PHE A 84 -11.82 18.41 -21.09
C PHE A 84 -10.88 18.50 -22.29
N LEU A 85 -10.24 17.39 -22.62
CA LEU A 85 -9.36 17.32 -23.78
C LEU A 85 -10.18 17.10 -25.05
N SER A 86 -9.78 17.75 -26.15
CA SER A 86 -10.31 17.47 -27.50
C SER A 86 -9.97 16.04 -27.90
N ASP A 87 -8.73 15.64 -27.60
CA ASP A 87 -8.15 14.36 -27.96
C ASP A 87 -7.68 13.65 -26.68
N PRO A 88 -8.31 12.54 -26.28
CA PRO A 88 -7.83 11.75 -25.15
C PRO A 88 -6.43 11.18 -25.42
N LEU A 89 -5.52 11.33 -24.47
CA LEU A 89 -4.15 10.78 -24.60
C LEU A 89 -4.07 9.38 -23.99
N CYS A 90 -3.50 8.42 -24.73
CA CYS A 90 -3.15 7.10 -24.22
C CYS A 90 -1.85 7.18 -23.40
N LEU A 91 -1.82 6.56 -22.23
CA LEU A 91 -0.69 6.55 -21.30
C LEU A 91 -0.04 5.17 -21.28
N GLU A 92 0.68 4.83 -22.35
CA GLU A 92 1.32 3.51 -22.50
C GLU A 92 2.72 3.48 -21.89
N THR A 93 3.43 4.61 -21.90
CA THR A 93 4.81 4.71 -21.44
C THR A 93 4.94 5.55 -20.16
N ASP A 94 6.01 5.33 -19.41
CA ASP A 94 6.29 6.08 -18.19
C ASP A 94 6.67 7.54 -18.49
N GLU A 95 7.22 7.83 -19.67
CA GLU A 95 7.47 9.19 -20.13
C GLU A 95 6.16 9.96 -20.33
N GLN A 96 5.14 9.33 -20.91
CA GLN A 96 3.81 9.95 -21.09
C GLN A 96 3.14 10.21 -19.74
N LYS A 97 3.26 9.27 -18.79
CA LYS A 97 2.74 9.43 -17.43
C LYS A 97 3.48 10.55 -16.68
N ALA A 98 4.81 10.62 -16.79
CA ALA A 98 5.63 11.66 -16.19
C ALA A 98 5.35 13.04 -16.81
N TYR A 99 5.15 13.10 -18.12
CA TYR A 99 4.80 14.30 -18.86
C TYR A 99 3.45 14.88 -18.40
N ILE A 100 2.41 14.04 -18.33
CA ILE A 100 1.12 14.47 -17.80
C ILE A 100 1.21 14.87 -16.32
N ALA A 101 1.99 14.14 -15.53
CA ALA A 101 2.19 14.49 -14.13
C ALA A 101 2.85 15.87 -13.98
N SER A 102 3.82 16.24 -14.83
CA SER A 102 4.46 17.56 -14.76
C SER A 102 3.49 18.70 -15.10
N ILE A 103 2.64 18.52 -16.11
CA ILE A 103 1.55 19.47 -16.45
C ILE A 103 0.57 19.60 -15.29
N MET A 104 0.16 18.49 -14.68
CA MET A 104 -0.77 18.49 -13.54
C MET A 104 -0.17 19.16 -12.30
N ILE A 105 1.12 18.94 -12.00
CA ILE A 105 1.84 19.64 -10.92
C ILE A 105 1.82 21.15 -11.17
N GLY A 106 2.14 21.58 -12.40
CA GLY A 106 2.07 23.00 -12.77
C GLY A 106 0.66 23.57 -12.62
N LEU A 107 -0.35 22.81 -13.04
CA LEU A 107 -1.76 23.19 -12.93
C LEU A 107 -2.18 23.41 -11.46
N PHE A 108 -1.85 22.48 -10.57
CA PHE A 108 -2.10 22.62 -9.12
C PHE A 108 -1.36 23.84 -8.55
N SER A 109 -0.09 24.04 -8.91
CA SER A 109 0.70 25.17 -8.44
C SER A 109 0.10 26.53 -8.83
N VAL A 110 -0.42 26.68 -10.06
CA VAL A 110 -0.94 27.97 -10.55
C VAL A 110 -2.35 28.23 -10.03
N THR A 111 -3.18 27.19 -9.90
CA THR A 111 -4.57 27.32 -9.43
C THR A 111 -4.70 27.34 -7.91
N GLY A 112 -3.64 26.97 -7.18
CA GLY A 112 -3.63 26.88 -5.73
C GLY A 112 -4.28 25.60 -5.20
N GLY A 113 -4.17 24.51 -5.96
CA GLY A 113 -4.60 23.18 -5.52
C GLY A 113 -3.73 22.63 -4.38
N ASP A 114 -4.24 21.65 -3.65
CA ASP A 114 -3.51 21.02 -2.54
C ASP A 114 -2.30 20.22 -3.07
N GLU A 115 -1.08 20.69 -2.76
CA GLU A 115 0.18 20.05 -3.14
C GLU A 115 0.30 18.63 -2.56
N ALA A 116 -0.30 18.34 -1.40
CA ALA A 116 -0.33 17.00 -0.81
C ALA A 116 -1.30 16.05 -1.55
N TYR A 117 -2.25 16.61 -2.30
CA TYR A 117 -3.21 15.87 -3.13
C TYR A 117 -2.69 15.57 -4.54
N VAL A 118 -1.56 16.18 -4.94
CA VAL A 118 -0.90 15.92 -6.24
C VAL A 118 -0.27 14.52 -6.24
N LYS A 119 -1.11 13.49 -6.35
CA LYS A 119 -0.74 12.08 -6.50
C LYS A 119 -0.93 11.63 -7.93
N SER A 120 -0.25 12.29 -8.87
CA SER A 120 -0.17 11.94 -10.30
C SER A 120 -1.54 11.59 -10.95
N VAL A 121 -1.51 10.85 -12.06
CA VAL A 121 -2.69 10.31 -12.78
C VAL A 121 -3.54 9.33 -11.95
N ALA A 122 -3.14 9.02 -10.71
CA ALA A 122 -3.82 8.09 -9.80
C ALA A 122 -4.93 8.72 -8.94
N SER A 123 -5.15 10.03 -9.07
CA SER A 123 -6.14 10.77 -8.28
C SER A 123 -7.58 10.27 -8.48
N VAL A 124 -8.41 10.38 -7.43
CA VAL A 124 -9.86 10.15 -7.47
C VAL A 124 -10.59 11.38 -6.97
N MET A 125 -11.77 11.68 -7.50
CA MET A 125 -12.52 12.91 -7.23
C MET A 125 -13.94 12.59 -6.77
N ARG A 126 -14.57 13.46 -5.97
CA ARG A 126 -15.96 13.24 -5.54
C ARG A 126 -16.91 13.19 -6.71
N LEU A 127 -17.83 12.23 -6.66
CA LEU A 127 -18.87 12.08 -7.67
C LEU A 127 -19.96 13.15 -7.48
N PRO A 128 -20.32 13.93 -8.52
CA PRO A 128 -21.46 14.83 -8.46
C PRO A 128 -22.76 14.14 -8.03
N ASP A 129 -23.66 14.90 -7.39
CA ASP A 129 -24.92 14.43 -6.80
C ASP A 129 -24.79 13.45 -5.62
N SER A 130 -23.57 13.17 -5.14
CA SER A 130 -23.35 12.47 -3.88
C SER A 130 -23.29 13.42 -2.68
N ILE A 131 -23.40 12.87 -1.48
CA ILE A 131 -23.17 13.53 -0.20
C ILE A 131 -21.72 13.34 0.20
N ASN A 132 -21.05 14.43 0.58
CA ASN A 132 -19.72 14.36 1.18
C ASN A 132 -19.86 13.91 2.64
N THR A 133 -19.53 12.66 2.91
CA THR A 133 -19.72 12.01 4.20
C THR A 133 -18.59 12.25 5.21
N LYS A 134 -17.66 13.17 4.93
CA LYS A 134 -16.62 13.54 5.89
C LYS A 134 -17.24 14.30 7.09
N PRO A 135 -16.85 14.02 8.35
CA PRO A 135 -17.50 14.58 9.55
C PRO A 135 -17.54 16.11 9.62
N ASP A 136 -16.53 16.77 9.05
CA ASP A 136 -16.34 18.23 9.03
C ASP A 136 -17.15 18.94 7.92
N ARG A 137 -17.92 18.19 7.11
CA ARG A 137 -18.60 18.71 5.92
C ARG A 137 -20.12 18.75 6.01
N ASP A 138 -20.68 18.38 7.17
CA ASP A 138 -22.11 18.48 7.50
C ASP A 138 -23.06 17.92 6.41
N GLY A 139 -22.66 16.80 5.79
CA GLY A 139 -23.45 16.18 4.73
C GLY A 139 -23.63 17.05 3.48
N ALA A 140 -22.67 17.94 3.17
CA ALA A 140 -22.72 18.79 2.00
C ALA A 140 -22.91 17.98 0.71
N LYS A 141 -23.91 18.37 -0.10
CA LYS A 141 -24.14 17.78 -1.42
C LYS A 141 -23.07 18.26 -2.39
N VAL A 142 -22.47 17.31 -3.10
CA VAL A 142 -21.53 17.58 -4.19
C VAL A 142 -22.33 18.07 -5.40
N THR A 143 -22.09 19.31 -5.82
CA THR A 143 -22.87 19.95 -6.90
C THR A 143 -21.96 20.45 -8.01
N VAL A 144 -22.45 20.39 -9.25
CA VAL A 144 -21.76 20.96 -10.40
C VAL A 144 -22.08 22.46 -10.43
N SER A 145 -21.09 23.31 -10.22
CA SER A 145 -21.24 24.77 -10.24
C SER A 145 -21.00 25.37 -11.62
N LEU A 146 -20.22 24.69 -12.48
CA LEU A 146 -20.01 25.05 -13.88
C LEU A 146 -20.03 23.79 -14.74
N TRP A 147 -20.74 23.83 -15.87
CA TRP A 147 -20.79 22.72 -16.83
C TRP A 147 -20.83 23.22 -18.27
N ASN A 148 -19.71 23.16 -18.96
CA ASN A 148 -19.54 23.54 -20.37
C ASN A 148 -18.81 22.41 -21.13
N PRO A 149 -19.51 21.32 -21.48
CA PRO A 149 -18.87 20.12 -22.05
C PRO A 149 -18.30 20.32 -23.46
N GLU A 150 -18.79 21.34 -24.17
CA GLU A 150 -18.27 21.76 -25.48
C GLU A 150 -16.95 22.53 -25.38
N ARG A 151 -16.60 23.02 -24.18
CA ARG A 151 -15.33 23.68 -23.92
C ARG A 151 -14.25 22.62 -23.79
N ARG A 152 -13.57 22.34 -24.90
CA ARG A 152 -12.49 21.34 -24.98
C ARG A 152 -11.20 21.99 -25.45
N TYR A 153 -10.09 21.43 -24.97
CA TYR A 153 -8.75 21.98 -25.16
C TYR A 153 -7.82 20.93 -25.74
N LYS A 154 -6.86 21.34 -26.56
CA LYS A 154 -5.72 20.49 -26.90
C LYS A 154 -4.77 20.44 -25.71
N LEU A 155 -4.12 19.29 -25.51
CA LEU A 155 -3.13 19.15 -24.44
C LEU A 155 -1.97 20.17 -24.58
N SER A 156 -1.61 20.51 -25.82
CA SER A 156 -0.57 21.50 -26.14
C SER A 156 -0.84 22.89 -25.53
N GLU A 157 -2.10 23.21 -25.27
CA GLU A 157 -2.50 24.49 -24.65
C GLU A 157 -2.11 24.58 -23.17
N PHE A 158 -1.70 23.47 -22.55
CA PHE A 158 -1.25 23.38 -21.16
C PHE A 158 0.25 23.07 -21.03
N GLU A 159 0.98 22.97 -22.14
CA GLU A 159 2.41 22.59 -22.12
C GLU A 159 3.29 23.57 -21.34
N TRP A 160 2.89 24.84 -21.31
CA TRP A 160 3.54 25.89 -20.53
C TRP A 160 3.51 25.63 -19.01
N LEU A 161 2.65 24.72 -18.53
CA LEU A 161 2.62 24.28 -17.13
C LEU A 161 3.68 23.21 -16.83
N SER A 162 4.22 22.54 -17.85
CA SER A 162 5.29 21.57 -17.67
C SER A 162 6.61 22.30 -17.36
N LYS A 163 7.22 22.00 -16.21
CA LYS A 163 8.56 22.52 -15.88
C LYS A 163 9.62 21.66 -16.59
N PRO A 164 10.67 22.25 -17.19
CA PRO A 164 11.81 21.47 -17.67
C PRO A 164 12.48 20.75 -16.49
N LYS A 165 12.90 19.49 -16.70
CA LYS A 165 13.66 18.70 -15.72
C LYS A 165 14.95 19.46 -15.36
N GLU A 166 15.09 19.85 -14.10
CA GLU A 166 16.38 20.25 -13.53
C GLU A 166 17.23 18.98 -13.41
N GLU A 167 18.25 18.81 -14.26
CA GLU A 167 19.28 17.80 -14.04
C GLU A 167 20.44 18.41 -13.26
N THR A 168 20.68 17.89 -12.06
CA THR A 168 21.88 18.16 -11.26
C THR A 168 23.01 17.22 -11.67
N ILE A 169 24.10 17.78 -12.20
CA ILE A 169 25.41 17.12 -12.24
C ILE A 169 26.36 18.03 -11.47
N ASP A 170 27.02 17.49 -10.43
CA ASP A 170 28.03 18.15 -9.59
C ASP A 170 27.68 19.54 -9.05
N GLY A 171 26.43 19.72 -8.59
CA GLY A 171 26.06 20.84 -7.72
C GLY A 171 26.08 22.24 -8.34
N LEU A 172 26.19 22.36 -9.67
CA LEU A 172 26.08 23.63 -10.40
C LEU A 172 24.82 23.64 -11.27
N LYS A 173 23.96 24.66 -11.08
CA LYS A 173 22.81 24.92 -11.95
C LYS A 173 23.29 25.53 -13.25
N VAL A 174 23.13 24.81 -14.36
CA VAL A 174 23.48 25.30 -15.70
C VAL A 174 22.37 24.97 -16.69
N VAL A 175 21.86 25.98 -17.39
CA VAL A 175 21.01 25.81 -18.58
C VAL A 175 21.89 26.10 -19.79
N THR A 176 22.36 25.06 -20.47
CA THR A 176 23.01 25.21 -21.79
C THR A 176 22.00 24.97 -22.88
N LEU A 177 21.57 26.03 -23.56
CA LEU A 177 20.92 25.94 -24.87
C LEU A 177 21.98 26.08 -25.96
N ASN A 178 22.38 24.95 -26.54
CA ASN A 178 23.08 24.84 -27.83
C ASN A 178 24.28 25.79 -28.07
N GLY A 179 25.37 25.60 -27.32
CA GLY A 179 26.73 25.93 -27.80
C GLY A 179 27.09 27.39 -28.12
N HIS A 180 26.26 28.38 -27.76
CA HIS A 180 26.54 29.82 -27.95
C HIS A 180 26.67 30.57 -26.61
N GLY A 181 27.19 31.82 -26.64
CA GLY A 181 27.68 32.56 -25.47
C GLY A 181 26.65 32.78 -24.35
N ILE A 182 27.14 33.00 -23.12
CA ILE A 182 26.29 33.13 -21.91
C ILE A 182 25.33 34.32 -22.05
N LEU A 183 24.02 34.08 -21.87
CA LEU A 183 23.01 35.14 -21.88
C LEU A 183 22.99 35.90 -20.55
N PRO A 184 22.74 37.22 -20.55
CA PRO A 184 22.58 37.98 -19.32
C PRO A 184 21.37 37.51 -18.49
N PRO A 185 21.42 37.58 -17.14
CA PRO A 185 20.31 37.17 -16.27
C PRO A 185 18.96 37.85 -16.59
N ARG A 186 18.97 39.06 -17.15
CA ARG A 186 17.75 39.76 -17.59
C ARG A 186 17.06 39.04 -18.75
N THR A 187 17.84 38.53 -19.71
CA THR A 187 17.31 37.78 -20.86
C THR A 187 16.77 36.43 -20.40
N GLU A 188 17.51 35.74 -19.50
CA GLU A 188 17.06 34.49 -18.88
C GLU A 188 15.76 34.69 -18.10
N GLN A 189 15.68 35.78 -17.31
CA GLN A 189 14.48 36.11 -16.56
C GLN A 189 13.31 36.47 -17.48
N TYR A 190 13.53 37.18 -18.60
CA TYR A 190 12.48 37.42 -19.60
C TYR A 190 11.98 36.11 -20.22
N LEU A 191 12.88 35.18 -20.59
CA LEU A 191 12.50 33.87 -21.11
C LEU A 191 11.69 33.04 -20.10
N ILE A 192 11.98 33.18 -18.80
CA ILE A 192 11.27 32.44 -17.73
C ILE A 192 9.95 33.12 -17.36
N SER A 193 9.97 34.41 -17.02
CA SER A 193 8.85 35.12 -16.40
C SER A 193 8.08 36.03 -17.35
N GLY A 194 8.62 36.34 -18.54
CA GLY A 194 8.00 37.23 -19.52
C GLY A 194 8.12 38.71 -19.19
N ALA A 195 7.58 39.54 -20.06
CA ALA A 195 7.51 40.99 -19.86
C ALA A 195 6.30 41.41 -19.04
N SER A 196 6.47 42.46 -18.23
CA SER A 196 5.37 43.15 -17.57
C SER A 196 4.43 43.85 -18.56
N LYS A 197 3.17 44.06 -18.14
CA LYS A 197 2.14 44.76 -18.95
C LYS A 197 2.67 46.14 -19.40
N ASN A 198 2.67 46.39 -20.71
CA ASN A 198 3.18 47.59 -21.42
C ASN A 198 4.70 47.68 -21.71
N SER A 199 5.52 46.66 -21.44
CA SER A 199 6.95 46.65 -21.84
C SER A 199 7.32 45.57 -22.86
N ARG A 200 6.32 44.85 -23.40
CA ARG A 200 6.49 43.63 -24.23
C ARG A 200 7.44 43.80 -25.43
N ASN A 201 7.22 44.77 -26.31
CA ASN A 201 8.09 44.99 -27.46
C ASN A 201 9.48 45.49 -27.06
N THR A 202 9.56 46.28 -25.98
CA THR A 202 10.83 46.81 -25.48
C THR A 202 11.69 45.71 -24.88
N GLU A 203 11.11 44.79 -24.10
CA GLU A 203 11.81 43.63 -23.56
C GLU A 203 12.15 42.62 -24.66
N LEU A 204 11.26 42.39 -25.63
CA LEU A 204 11.56 41.56 -26.80
C LEU A 204 12.76 42.12 -27.58
N PHE A 205 12.76 43.41 -27.88
CA PHE A 205 13.86 44.05 -28.60
C PHE A 205 15.16 44.02 -27.79
N ALA A 206 15.10 44.24 -26.48
CA ALA A 206 16.26 44.16 -25.59
C ALA A 206 16.83 42.74 -25.54
N ALA A 207 15.98 41.72 -25.41
CA ALA A 207 16.37 40.32 -25.42
C ALA A 207 16.98 39.91 -26.77
N ALA A 208 16.39 40.35 -27.89
CA ALA A 208 16.93 40.08 -29.23
C ALA A 208 18.31 40.72 -29.44
N CYS A 209 18.51 41.97 -28.98
CA CYS A 209 19.84 42.59 -29.01
C CYS A 209 20.85 41.84 -28.13
N GLN A 210 20.45 41.36 -26.96
CA GLN A 210 21.33 40.61 -26.06
C GLN A 210 21.71 39.23 -26.62
N MET A 211 20.78 38.52 -27.25
CA MET A 211 21.08 37.27 -27.97
C MET A 211 22.03 37.51 -29.13
N ARG A 212 21.81 38.57 -29.92
CA ARG A 212 22.73 38.99 -31.00
C ARG A 212 24.12 39.32 -30.46
N ASP A 213 24.20 40.12 -29.40
CA ASP A 213 25.46 40.53 -28.76
C ASP A 213 26.20 39.32 -28.14
N ALA A 214 25.48 38.27 -27.74
CA ALA A 214 26.02 37.00 -27.26
C ALA A 214 26.35 35.98 -28.39
N GLY A 215 26.14 36.37 -29.66
CA GLY A 215 26.52 35.57 -30.83
C GLY A 215 25.47 34.56 -31.33
N TYR A 216 24.22 34.65 -30.87
CA TYR A 216 23.12 33.82 -31.39
C TYR A 216 22.67 34.32 -32.77
N SER A 217 22.32 33.39 -33.66
CA SER A 217 21.77 33.73 -34.97
C SER A 217 20.37 34.36 -34.87
N GLN A 218 19.96 35.12 -35.88
CA GLN A 218 18.59 35.66 -35.94
C GLN A 218 17.55 34.53 -35.86
N SER A 219 17.81 33.39 -36.51
CA SER A 219 16.94 32.21 -36.43
C SER A 219 16.82 31.63 -35.03
N ASP A 220 17.88 31.68 -34.22
CA ASP A 220 17.80 31.24 -32.82
C ASP A 220 16.98 32.22 -31.99
N ALA A 221 17.19 33.53 -32.16
CA ALA A 221 16.39 34.53 -31.48
C ALA A 221 14.91 34.45 -31.86
N GLU A 222 14.58 34.21 -33.14
CA GLU A 222 13.20 34.00 -33.58
C GLU A 222 12.58 32.77 -32.93
N ARG A 223 13.28 31.64 -32.89
CA ARG A 223 12.76 30.40 -32.29
C ARG A 223 12.44 30.58 -30.80
N GLU A 224 13.35 31.19 -30.04
CA GLU A 224 13.21 31.29 -28.58
C GLU A 224 12.31 32.47 -28.15
N LEU A 225 12.43 33.63 -28.79
CA LEU A 225 11.77 34.86 -28.31
C LEU A 225 10.36 35.06 -28.86
N ILE A 226 10.03 34.54 -30.06
CA ILE A 226 8.68 34.68 -30.62
C ILE A 226 7.67 33.93 -29.78
N ALA A 227 7.99 32.67 -29.41
CA ALA A 227 7.13 31.85 -28.57
C ALA A 227 6.82 32.56 -27.25
N ARG A 228 7.85 33.14 -26.61
CA ARG A 228 7.68 33.90 -25.37
C ARG A 228 6.85 35.18 -25.56
N HIS A 229 7.12 35.94 -26.62
CA HIS A 229 6.44 37.21 -26.88
C HIS A 229 4.94 37.03 -27.19
N VAL A 230 4.59 35.96 -27.91
CA VAL A 230 3.18 35.62 -28.17
C VAL A 230 2.46 35.25 -26.86
N ALA A 231 3.15 34.57 -25.93
CA ALA A 231 2.64 34.19 -24.62
C ALA A 231 2.52 35.36 -23.62
N ASP A 232 3.25 36.47 -23.81
CA ASP A 232 3.19 37.64 -22.91
C ASP A 232 1.96 38.54 -23.10
N ALA A 233 1.05 38.19 -24.01
CA ALA A 233 -0.09 39.04 -24.32
C ALA A 233 -1.29 38.82 -23.40
N VAL A 234 -1.97 39.92 -23.08
CA VAL A 234 -3.23 39.91 -22.33
C VAL A 234 -4.30 40.62 -23.16
N GLY A 235 -5.16 39.85 -23.84
CA GLY A 235 -6.42 40.29 -24.46
C GLY A 235 -6.41 40.58 -25.98
N GLY A 236 -7.38 39.98 -26.70
CA GLY A 236 -8.02 40.46 -27.94
C GLY A 236 -7.26 40.49 -29.27
N GLU A 237 -5.93 40.53 -29.30
CA GLU A 237 -5.14 40.66 -30.55
C GLU A 237 -4.91 39.32 -31.27
N SER A 238 -4.84 39.29 -32.59
CA SER A 238 -4.56 38.06 -33.37
C SER A 238 -3.12 37.57 -33.17
N ALA A 239 -2.94 36.28 -32.84
CA ALA A 239 -1.63 35.66 -32.65
C ALA A 239 -0.73 35.79 -33.89
N ASN A 240 -1.30 35.68 -35.10
CA ASN A 240 -0.55 35.87 -36.36
C ASN A 240 -0.01 37.29 -36.53
N GLN A 241 -0.73 38.30 -36.04
CA GLN A 241 -0.29 39.69 -36.13
C GLN A 241 0.85 39.96 -35.14
N ARG A 242 0.79 39.34 -33.96
CA ARG A 242 1.85 39.41 -32.93
C ARG A 242 3.11 38.65 -33.32
N GLU A 243 2.98 37.49 -33.95
CA GLU A 243 4.15 36.80 -34.49
C GLU A 243 4.82 37.66 -35.59
N LYS A 244 4.04 38.30 -36.45
CA LYS A 244 4.57 39.19 -37.48
C LYS A 244 5.26 40.43 -36.89
N GLU A 245 4.70 41.00 -35.82
CA GLU A 245 5.29 42.11 -35.08
C GLU A 245 6.58 41.71 -34.33
N ALA A 246 6.60 40.52 -33.73
CA ALA A 246 7.76 39.96 -33.06
C ALA A 246 8.90 39.70 -34.05
N ARG A 247 8.60 39.08 -35.20
CA ARG A 247 9.57 38.88 -36.29
C ARG A 247 10.15 40.21 -36.76
N ALA A 248 9.32 41.22 -37.02
CA ALA A 248 9.79 42.55 -37.42
C ALA A 248 10.67 43.21 -36.35
N THR A 249 10.35 43.02 -35.07
CA THR A 249 11.14 43.55 -33.94
C THR A 249 12.51 42.86 -33.83
N ILE A 250 12.54 41.53 -33.98
CA ILE A 250 13.79 40.75 -33.97
C ILE A 250 14.64 41.08 -35.20
N GLU A 251 14.04 41.15 -36.39
CA GLU A 251 14.70 41.56 -37.62
C GLU A 251 15.28 42.97 -37.49
N SER A 252 14.54 43.90 -36.87
CA SER A 252 15.06 45.24 -36.56
C SER A 252 16.26 45.20 -35.61
N ALA A 253 16.24 44.38 -34.56
CA ALA A 253 17.37 44.22 -33.64
C ALA A 253 18.61 43.65 -34.35
N TYR A 254 18.41 42.71 -35.28
CA TYR A 254 19.49 42.06 -36.05
C TYR A 254 19.95 42.85 -37.28
N SER A 255 19.21 43.90 -37.69
CA SER A 255 19.62 44.80 -38.78
C SER A 255 20.84 45.67 -38.44
N GLN A 256 21.20 45.75 -37.15
CA GLN A 256 22.35 46.48 -36.62
C GLN A 256 23.44 45.49 -36.15
N PRO A 257 24.74 45.81 -36.26
CA PRO A 257 25.80 44.97 -35.71
C PRO A 257 25.75 44.88 -34.18
N ALA A 258 26.42 43.85 -33.62
CA ALA A 258 26.53 43.66 -32.17
C ALA A 258 27.08 44.92 -31.47
N ARG A 259 26.54 45.27 -30.29
CA ARG A 259 26.98 46.44 -29.53
C ARG A 259 28.33 46.16 -28.89
N ASP A 260 29.20 47.17 -28.85
CA ASP A 260 30.46 47.08 -28.11
C ASP A 260 30.19 46.92 -26.60
N PRO A 261 30.96 46.07 -25.88
CA PRO A 261 30.77 45.84 -24.46
C PRO A 261 30.93 47.12 -23.62
N ILE A 262 30.16 47.21 -22.52
CA ILE A 262 30.21 48.36 -21.62
C ILE A 262 31.58 48.44 -20.94
N VAL A 263 32.33 49.46 -21.31
CA VAL A 263 33.65 49.79 -20.76
C VAL A 263 33.52 50.15 -19.27
N THR A 264 34.19 49.40 -18.40
CA THR A 264 34.13 49.52 -16.94
C THR A 264 34.65 50.88 -16.44
N ALA A 265 34.29 51.28 -15.23
CA ALA A 265 34.83 52.51 -14.61
C ALA A 265 36.37 52.53 -14.61
N LYS A 266 37.00 51.35 -14.51
CA LYS A 266 38.46 51.18 -14.55
C LYS A 266 39.04 51.51 -15.92
N GLU A 267 38.39 51.07 -17.00
CA GLU A 267 38.81 51.36 -18.37
C GLU A 267 38.49 52.81 -18.78
N ARG A 268 37.40 53.41 -18.27
CA ARG A 268 37.11 54.85 -18.42
C ARG A 268 38.16 55.71 -17.73
N VAL A 269 38.61 55.33 -16.53
CA VAL A 269 39.71 55.99 -15.83
C VAL A 269 41.02 55.77 -16.59
N SER A 270 41.29 54.55 -17.06
CA SER A 270 42.51 54.24 -17.83
C SER A 270 42.60 55.03 -19.14
N ALA A 271 41.49 55.22 -19.86
CA ALA A 271 41.41 56.02 -21.08
C ALA A 271 41.55 57.54 -20.84
N LEU A 272 41.18 58.02 -19.65
CA LEU A 272 41.39 59.41 -19.23
C LEU A 272 42.84 59.65 -18.80
N VAL A 273 43.40 58.72 -18.01
CA VAL A 273 44.79 58.76 -17.54
C VAL A 273 45.78 58.61 -18.71
N SER A 274 45.47 57.79 -19.72
CA SER A 274 46.32 57.64 -20.91
C SER A 274 46.36 58.89 -21.81
N ARG A 275 45.43 59.84 -21.64
CA ARG A 275 45.42 61.12 -22.37
C ARG A 275 46.31 62.19 -21.73
N TYR A 276 46.75 61.99 -20.49
CA TYR A 276 47.62 62.90 -19.77
C TYR A 276 48.77 62.09 -19.14
N PRO A 277 49.96 61.99 -19.78
CA PRO A 277 51.06 61.24 -19.22
C PRO A 277 51.52 61.92 -17.93
N VAL A 278 51.12 61.36 -16.79
CA VAL A 278 51.72 61.64 -15.49
C VAL A 278 52.85 60.63 -15.34
N GLU A 279 54.08 61.09 -15.11
CA GLU A 279 55.20 60.21 -14.74
C GLU A 279 54.82 59.41 -13.48
N GLN A 280 54.42 58.15 -13.66
CA GLN A 280 54.23 57.22 -12.55
C GLN A 280 55.61 56.76 -12.10
N LYS A 281 56.00 57.12 -10.86
CA LYS A 281 57.14 56.50 -10.17
C LYS A 281 56.95 54.98 -10.17
N ALA A 282 57.89 54.27 -10.78
CA ALA A 282 57.82 52.85 -11.13
C ALA A 282 57.82 51.83 -9.98
N ASP A 283 57.54 52.24 -8.73
CA ASP A 283 57.90 51.43 -7.54
C ASP A 283 56.78 51.31 -6.49
N ARG A 284 55.49 51.44 -6.88
CA ARG A 284 54.36 51.30 -5.94
C ARG A 284 53.63 49.96 -6.09
N PRO A 285 53.30 49.25 -5.00
CA PRO A 285 52.55 48.01 -5.05
C PRO A 285 51.12 48.23 -5.57
N THR A 286 50.62 47.26 -6.32
CA THR A 286 49.26 47.27 -6.88
C THR A 286 48.21 46.99 -5.80
N ALA A 287 46.96 47.42 -6.04
CA ALA A 287 45.85 47.16 -5.12
C ALA A 287 45.60 45.66 -4.87
N ALA A 288 45.90 44.79 -5.84
CA ALA A 288 45.79 43.35 -5.69
C ALA A 288 46.86 42.81 -4.72
N GLN A 289 48.11 43.26 -4.85
CA GLN A 289 49.20 42.90 -3.93
C GLN A 289 48.92 43.38 -2.50
N ILE A 290 48.33 44.57 -2.35
CA ILE A 290 47.93 45.08 -1.02
C ILE A 290 46.81 44.21 -0.42
N ALA A 291 45.83 43.78 -1.22
CA ALA A 291 44.75 42.92 -0.75
C ALA A 291 45.23 41.54 -0.32
N GLU A 292 46.18 40.95 -1.05
CA GLU A 292 46.81 39.68 -0.72
C GLU A 292 47.57 39.75 0.60
N VAL A 293 48.36 40.82 0.82
CA VAL A 293 49.09 41.02 2.09
C VAL A 293 48.11 41.22 3.25
N VAL A 294 47.05 42.01 3.06
CA VAL A 294 46.01 42.22 4.10
C VAL A 294 45.28 40.92 4.45
N GLU A 295 45.04 40.05 3.46
CA GLU A 295 44.46 38.72 3.66
C GLU A 295 45.39 37.80 4.47
N ALA A 296 46.70 37.83 4.19
CA ALA A 296 47.69 37.09 4.99
C ALA A 296 47.75 37.57 6.45
N CYS A 297 47.42 38.84 6.72
CA CYS A 297 47.40 39.41 8.06
C CYS A 297 46.16 39.07 8.90
N VAL A 298 45.13 38.40 8.35
CA VAL A 298 43.82 38.18 9.03
C VAL A 298 43.94 37.49 10.39
N HIS A 299 44.97 36.68 10.60
CA HIS A 299 45.20 35.92 11.84
C HIS A 299 45.97 36.70 12.92
N LEU A 300 46.49 37.89 12.61
CA LEU A 300 47.24 38.72 13.55
C LEU A 300 46.36 39.27 14.68
N ASN A 301 46.94 39.41 15.87
CA ASN A 301 46.27 40.07 16.98
C ASN A 301 46.20 41.60 16.77
N ALA A 302 45.48 42.32 17.64
CA ALA A 302 45.20 43.74 17.44
C ALA A 302 46.47 44.63 17.41
N VAL A 303 47.53 44.24 18.13
CA VAL A 303 48.79 45.00 18.21
C VAL A 303 49.64 44.70 16.97
N GLU A 304 49.79 43.43 16.61
CA GLU A 304 50.50 42.99 15.41
C GLU A 304 49.87 43.57 14.14
N TRP A 305 48.53 43.58 14.06
CA TRP A 305 47.82 44.22 12.96
C TRP A 305 48.09 45.73 12.90
N ALA A 306 48.15 46.41 14.05
CA ALA A 306 48.41 47.84 14.07
C ALA A 306 49.81 48.20 13.51
N GLU A 307 50.82 47.38 13.81
CA GLU A 307 52.19 47.53 13.28
C GLU A 307 52.25 47.26 11.77
N GLU A 308 51.70 46.14 11.31
CA GLU A 308 51.71 45.79 9.88
C GLU A 308 50.85 46.74 9.04
N ARG A 309 49.72 47.22 9.58
CA ARG A 309 48.91 48.29 8.97
C ARG A 309 49.69 49.57 8.75
N GLN A 310 50.59 49.95 9.67
CA GLN A 310 51.45 51.12 9.48
C GLN A 310 52.48 50.89 8.37
N ARG A 311 53.08 49.69 8.31
CA ARG A 311 54.03 49.31 7.25
C ARG A 311 53.37 49.29 5.87
N ILE A 312 52.18 48.71 5.76
CA ILE A 312 51.37 48.70 4.52
C ILE A 312 51.01 50.14 4.13
N LYS A 313 50.62 51.00 5.09
CA LYS A 313 50.31 52.40 4.82
C LYS A 313 51.52 53.19 4.30
N ALA A 314 52.72 52.93 4.84
CA ALA A 314 53.95 53.58 4.40
C ALA A 314 54.28 53.27 2.91
N LEU A 315 53.97 52.05 2.46
CA LEU A 315 54.18 51.61 1.07
C LEU A 315 53.18 52.21 0.07
N CYS A 316 51.96 52.56 0.52
CA CYS A 316 50.87 52.99 -0.35
C CYS A 316 50.83 54.51 -0.65
N GLY A 317 51.58 55.33 0.10
CA GLY A 317 51.57 56.80 -0.04
C GLY A 317 50.18 57.45 0.13
N ASP A 318 49.94 58.57 -0.57
CA ASP A 318 48.71 59.38 -0.49
C ASP A 318 47.47 58.75 -1.15
N GLY A 319 47.60 57.62 -1.83
CA GLY A 319 46.54 57.03 -2.66
C GLY A 319 45.48 56.19 -1.91
N LEU A 320 45.81 55.65 -0.74
CA LEU A 320 44.94 54.72 0.02
C LEU A 320 44.80 55.18 1.48
N LYS A 321 43.59 55.38 1.98
CA LYS A 321 43.40 55.78 3.39
C LYS A 321 43.52 54.56 4.30
N ILE A 322 43.96 54.79 5.53
CA ILE A 322 44.07 53.75 6.54
C ILE A 322 42.70 53.07 6.80
N SER A 323 41.61 53.82 6.71
CA SER A 323 40.23 53.30 6.83
C SER A 323 39.89 52.24 5.79
N ASP A 324 40.47 52.34 4.59
CA ASP A 324 40.20 51.41 3.49
C ASP A 324 40.92 50.08 3.73
N ILE A 325 42.14 50.14 4.28
CA ILE A 325 42.91 48.96 4.73
C ILE A 325 42.17 48.25 5.87
N ASP A 326 41.64 48.99 6.84
CA ASP A 326 40.84 48.40 7.95
C ASP A 326 39.55 47.75 7.46
N ARG A 327 38.88 48.37 6.49
CA ARG A 327 37.67 47.80 5.89
C ARG A 327 37.99 46.49 5.17
N LEU A 328 39.07 46.46 4.39
CA LEU A 328 39.53 45.27 3.68
C LEU A 328 39.90 44.14 4.66
N TYR A 329 40.62 44.44 5.75
CA TYR A 329 40.94 43.49 6.81
C TYR A 329 39.68 42.89 7.46
N ARG A 330 38.68 43.72 7.77
CA ARG A 330 37.40 43.25 8.34
C ARG A 330 36.61 42.37 7.37
N GLU A 331 36.59 42.72 6.09
CA GLU A 331 35.94 41.94 5.03
C GLU A 331 36.61 40.57 4.88
N LYS A 332 37.95 40.52 4.80
CA LYS A 332 38.73 39.28 4.69
C LYS A 332 38.63 38.41 5.94
N ARG A 333 38.65 38.99 7.14
CA ARG A 333 38.45 38.27 8.40
C ARG A 333 37.08 37.62 8.51
N LYS A 334 36.01 38.33 8.15
CA LYS A 334 34.65 37.76 8.10
C LYS A 334 34.53 36.64 7.06
N ALA A 335 35.22 36.75 5.92
CA ALA A 335 35.23 35.70 4.90
C ALA A 335 35.95 34.44 5.42
N ALA A 336 37.10 34.58 6.08
CA ALA A 336 37.83 33.48 6.70
C ALA A 336 37.01 32.78 7.82
N GLU A 337 36.33 33.56 8.67
CA GLU A 337 35.43 33.02 9.71
C GLU A 337 34.25 32.24 9.11
N ARG A 338 33.65 32.72 8.01
CA ARG A 338 32.60 32.00 7.29
C ARG A 338 33.13 30.71 6.65
N GLN A 339 34.33 30.73 6.09
CA GLN A 339 34.95 29.56 5.47
C GLN A 339 35.29 28.49 6.50
N GLN A 340 35.71 28.89 7.71
CA GLN A 340 35.86 27.97 8.86
C GLN A 340 34.51 27.42 9.36
N GLN A 341 33.45 28.24 9.39
CA GLN A 341 32.10 27.79 9.77
C GLN A 341 31.53 26.74 8.82
N THR A 342 31.83 26.84 7.52
CA THR A 342 31.39 25.84 6.52
C THR A 342 32.21 24.54 6.58
N ALA A 343 33.42 24.57 7.14
CA ALA A 343 34.33 23.41 7.15
C ALA A 343 34.06 22.39 8.29
N LEU A 344 33.31 22.77 9.34
CA LEU A 344 32.94 21.89 10.44
C LEU A 344 31.54 21.30 10.22
N VAL A 345 31.48 19.97 10.00
CA VAL A 345 30.23 19.22 9.90
C VAL A 345 29.63 19.09 11.31
N ASP A 346 28.44 19.63 11.53
CA ASP A 346 27.65 19.35 12.73
C ASP A 346 27.40 17.83 12.81
N THR A 347 27.83 17.17 13.90
CA THR A 347 27.53 15.76 14.13
C THR A 347 26.56 15.60 15.28
N GLU A 348 25.67 14.63 15.16
CA GLU A 348 24.63 14.33 16.14
C GLU A 348 24.68 12.85 16.48
N GLU A 349 24.62 12.50 17.78
CA GLU A 349 24.66 11.14 18.27
C GLU A 349 23.67 10.92 19.43
N TYR A 350 23.28 9.67 19.61
CA TYR A 350 22.45 9.21 20.72
C TYR A 350 23.27 8.27 21.60
N ILE A 351 23.23 8.50 22.90
CA ILE A 351 24.02 7.73 23.87
C ILE A 351 23.14 7.28 25.04
N ALA A 352 23.48 6.12 25.59
CA ALA A 352 22.94 5.64 26.85
C ALA A 352 23.97 5.91 27.96
N MET A 353 23.57 6.60 29.03
CA MET A 353 24.40 6.83 30.23
C MET A 353 23.54 6.65 31.48
N ASP A 354 23.93 5.76 32.40
CA ASP A 354 23.23 5.52 33.67
C ASP A 354 21.71 5.27 33.52
N GLU A 355 21.32 4.50 32.49
CA GLU A 355 19.93 4.26 32.06
C GLU A 355 19.21 5.47 31.43
N TYR A 356 19.87 6.62 31.24
CA TYR A 356 19.31 7.77 30.52
C TYR A 356 19.60 7.68 29.03
N MET A 357 18.60 7.96 28.21
CA MET A 357 18.79 8.27 26.79
C MET A 357 19.13 9.75 26.64
N ILE A 358 20.25 10.05 25.99
CA ILE A 358 20.76 11.42 25.82
C ILE A 358 21.00 11.69 24.34
N TYR A 359 20.52 12.85 23.89
CA TYR A 359 20.85 13.44 22.60
C TYR A 359 22.09 14.33 22.76
N ARG A 360 23.10 14.12 21.92
CA ARG A 360 24.33 14.91 21.92
C ARG A 360 24.59 15.46 20.52
N LYS A 361 24.81 16.77 20.44
CA LYS A 361 25.16 17.48 19.21
C LYS A 361 26.52 18.15 19.36
N HIS A 362 27.44 17.86 18.46
CA HIS A 362 28.72 18.54 18.34
C HIS A 362 28.61 19.61 17.26
N SER A 363 28.87 20.85 17.66
CA SER A 363 28.87 22.01 16.77
C SER A 363 30.14 22.83 16.99
N TYR A 364 30.40 23.81 16.12
CA TYR A 364 31.51 24.76 16.31
C TYR A 364 31.44 25.55 17.63
N ARG A 365 30.25 25.63 18.26
CA ARG A 365 30.04 26.30 19.56
C ARG A 365 30.31 25.38 20.77
N GLY A 366 30.71 24.14 20.52
CA GLY A 366 30.92 23.11 21.53
C GLY A 366 29.85 22.02 21.49
N THR A 367 29.97 21.07 22.44
CA THR A 367 29.07 19.94 22.58
C THR A 367 27.86 20.32 23.43
N MET A 368 26.67 20.10 22.89
CA MET A 368 25.40 20.25 23.60
C MET A 368 24.82 18.88 23.91
N GLN A 369 24.33 18.69 25.15
CA GLN A 369 23.69 17.45 25.59
C GLN A 369 22.30 17.76 26.16
N LYS A 370 21.32 16.93 25.80
CA LYS A 370 19.96 16.98 26.35
C LYS A 370 19.50 15.57 26.71
N ILE A 371 18.98 15.42 27.92
CA ILE A 371 18.34 14.18 28.36
C ILE A 371 17.01 14.05 27.61
N ILE A 372 16.84 12.93 26.91
CA ILE A 372 15.60 12.56 26.23
C ILE A 372 14.66 11.93 27.25
N ALA A 373 15.15 10.95 27.99
CA ALA A 373 14.38 10.17 28.96
C ALA A 373 15.27 9.65 30.09
N ALA A 374 14.69 9.44 31.27
CA ALA A 374 15.35 8.86 32.46
C ALA A 374 15.15 7.32 32.53
N TRP A 375 15.17 6.69 31.36
CA TRP A 375 15.01 5.27 31.14
C TRP A 375 15.60 4.94 29.77
N GLY A 376 15.99 3.68 29.57
CA GLY A 376 16.58 3.14 28.36
C GLY A 376 15.62 2.23 27.62
N ALA A 377 15.81 2.10 26.31
CA ALA A 377 15.11 1.10 25.53
C ALA A 377 15.94 0.59 24.36
N ARG A 378 15.77 -0.70 24.06
CA ARG A 378 16.39 -1.37 22.93
C ARG A 378 15.43 -2.36 22.28
N ILE A 379 15.45 -2.41 20.96
CA ILE A 379 14.74 -3.42 20.16
C ILE A 379 15.55 -4.71 20.26
N LEU A 380 14.91 -5.77 20.76
CA LEU A 380 15.50 -7.10 20.87
C LEU A 380 15.36 -7.87 19.56
N GLU A 381 14.21 -7.75 18.90
CA GLU A 381 13.89 -8.42 17.64
C GLU A 381 12.75 -7.68 16.92
N ARG A 382 12.68 -7.84 15.60
CA ARG A 382 11.52 -7.44 14.79
C ARG A 382 10.75 -8.67 14.36
N VAL A 383 9.47 -8.73 14.68
CA VAL A 383 8.56 -9.82 14.34
C VAL A 383 7.65 -9.38 13.19
N ASN A 384 7.69 -10.12 12.08
CA ASN A 384 6.77 -9.97 10.96
C ASN A 384 5.68 -11.02 11.08
N ARG A 385 4.46 -10.60 11.45
CA ARG A 385 3.28 -11.46 11.54
C ARG A 385 2.53 -11.43 10.22
N MET A 386 2.43 -12.56 9.55
CA MET A 386 1.82 -12.68 8.23
C MET A 386 0.51 -13.47 8.29
N ASP A 387 -0.53 -12.91 7.69
CA ASP A 387 -1.80 -13.59 7.43
C ASP A 387 -1.80 -14.20 6.02
N ASP A 388 -2.71 -15.15 5.76
CA ASP A 388 -2.79 -15.86 4.47
C ASP A 388 -3.20 -14.96 3.29
N ASP A 389 -3.81 -13.79 3.55
CA ASP A 389 -4.09 -12.79 2.52
C ASP A 389 -2.89 -11.87 2.19
N GLY A 390 -1.71 -12.18 2.73
CA GLY A 390 -0.49 -11.38 2.53
C GLY A 390 -0.44 -10.10 3.35
N GLN A 391 -1.41 -9.86 4.24
CA GLN A 391 -1.30 -8.78 5.22
C GLN A 391 -0.14 -9.07 6.17
N MET A 392 0.73 -8.08 6.34
CA MET A 392 1.90 -8.17 7.19
C MET A 392 1.83 -7.09 8.27
N GLU A 393 1.77 -7.55 9.51
CA GLU A 393 1.92 -6.69 10.67
C GLU A 393 3.37 -6.77 11.15
N ARG A 394 4.02 -5.61 11.28
CA ARG A 394 5.41 -5.52 11.78
C ARG A 394 5.39 -5.06 13.21
N VAL A 395 5.98 -5.85 14.09
CA VAL A 395 6.04 -5.59 15.54
C VAL A 395 7.51 -5.56 15.95
N ALA A 396 7.91 -4.58 16.76
CA ALA A 396 9.21 -4.55 17.40
C ALA A 396 9.04 -5.04 18.84
N ARG A 397 9.80 -6.04 19.25
CA ARG A 397 9.88 -6.45 20.65
C ARG A 397 10.93 -5.58 21.33
N VAL A 398 10.48 -4.69 22.20
CA VAL A 398 11.32 -3.66 22.81
C VAL A 398 11.47 -3.95 24.29
N GLU A 399 12.71 -4.03 24.73
CA GLU A 399 13.05 -4.04 26.14
C GLU A 399 13.16 -2.60 26.64
N LEU A 400 12.46 -2.30 27.72
CA LEU A 400 12.46 -1.03 28.44
C LEU A 400 13.16 -1.23 29.78
N GLN A 401 14.02 -0.29 30.18
CA GLN A 401 14.78 -0.36 31.42
C GLN A 401 14.71 0.95 32.19
N SER A 402 14.33 0.89 33.48
CA SER A 402 14.35 2.05 34.38
C SER A 402 14.48 1.62 35.85
N ALA A 403 15.43 2.21 36.58
CA ALA A 403 15.65 2.02 38.01
C ALA A 403 15.73 0.54 38.45
N GLY A 404 16.42 -0.29 37.66
CA GLY A 404 16.56 -1.72 37.91
C GLY A 404 15.33 -2.58 37.59
N ARG A 405 14.28 -2.01 36.98
CA ARG A 405 13.16 -2.75 36.38
C ARG A 405 13.37 -2.89 34.88
N THR A 406 13.04 -4.07 34.38
CA THR A 406 13.05 -4.38 32.95
C THR A 406 11.67 -4.88 32.55
N GLU A 407 11.11 -4.31 31.50
CA GLU A 407 9.86 -4.75 30.89
C GLU A 407 10.06 -4.99 29.40
N THR A 408 9.30 -5.91 28.82
CA THR A 408 9.35 -6.16 27.37
C THR A 408 7.97 -5.93 26.78
N LEU A 409 7.90 -5.06 25.78
CA LEU A 409 6.66 -4.75 25.06
C LEU A 409 6.76 -5.12 23.59
N GLU A 410 5.64 -5.52 23.03
CA GLU A 410 5.44 -5.61 21.59
C GLU A 410 4.86 -4.30 21.07
N ILE A 411 5.67 -3.54 20.34
CA ILE A 411 5.32 -2.23 19.82
C ILE A 411 5.06 -2.35 18.31
N PRO A 412 3.86 -2.02 17.82
CA PRO A 412 3.60 -1.92 16.38
C PRO A 412 4.62 -0.98 15.71
N SER A 413 5.28 -1.45 14.66
CA SER A 413 6.38 -0.72 14.00
C SER A 413 5.93 0.63 13.44
N GLU A 414 4.65 0.79 13.12
CA GLU A 414 4.07 2.07 12.69
C GLU A 414 4.17 3.17 13.74
N LEU A 415 4.16 2.82 15.04
CA LEU A 415 4.26 3.80 16.13
C LEU A 415 5.62 4.48 16.18
N PHE A 416 6.67 3.85 15.64
CA PHE A 416 7.98 4.48 15.52
C PHE A 416 7.95 5.69 14.56
N GLY A 417 6.97 5.76 13.65
CA GLY A 417 6.76 6.91 12.76
C GLY A 417 6.03 8.10 13.40
N ASP A 418 5.37 7.92 14.56
CA ASP A 418 4.67 8.98 15.30
C ASP A 418 5.15 9.01 16.77
N PRO A 419 6.11 9.90 17.10
CA PRO A 419 6.68 9.96 18.45
C PRO A 419 5.66 10.23 19.57
N ASN A 420 4.56 10.94 19.25
CA ASN A 420 3.50 11.20 20.23
C ASN A 420 2.61 9.97 20.44
N ALA A 421 2.36 9.18 19.39
CA ALA A 421 1.68 7.90 19.52
C ALA A 421 2.52 6.89 20.30
N LEU A 422 3.83 6.81 20.00
CA LEU A 422 4.76 5.95 20.74
C LEU A 422 4.80 6.29 22.23
N THR A 423 4.93 7.58 22.57
CA THR A 423 4.95 8.02 23.97
C THR A 423 3.64 7.66 24.70
N ARG A 424 2.48 7.85 24.05
CA ARG A 424 1.18 7.45 24.60
C ARG A 424 1.07 5.93 24.78
N PHE A 425 1.57 5.15 23.83
CA PHE A 425 1.57 3.69 23.90
C PHE A 425 2.43 3.18 25.06
N LEU A 426 3.64 3.71 25.22
CA LEU A 426 4.54 3.35 26.32
C LEU A 426 3.92 3.68 27.68
N ALA A 427 3.37 4.89 27.83
CA ALA A 427 2.70 5.28 29.08
C ALA A 427 1.49 4.38 29.40
N ALA A 428 0.73 3.95 28.39
CA ALA A 428 -0.45 3.10 28.59
C ALA A 428 -0.11 1.63 28.93
N ASN A 429 1.01 1.10 28.43
CA ASN A 429 1.35 -0.32 28.54
C ASN A 429 2.50 -0.64 29.51
N ALA A 430 3.46 0.28 29.71
CA ALA A 430 4.58 0.13 30.64
C ALA A 430 4.47 1.07 31.87
N GLY A 431 3.47 1.96 31.88
CA GLY A 431 3.23 2.91 32.98
C GLY A 431 3.98 4.24 32.86
N GLU A 432 3.70 5.14 33.79
CA GLU A 432 4.15 6.55 33.80
C GLU A 432 5.68 6.75 33.95
N THR A 433 6.39 5.70 34.39
CA THR A 433 7.85 5.72 34.55
C THR A 433 8.57 5.89 33.20
N PHE A 434 7.98 5.39 32.11
CA PHE A 434 8.56 5.43 30.75
C PHE A 434 8.10 6.65 29.95
N THR A 435 8.18 7.83 30.56
CA THR A 435 7.79 9.10 29.95
C THR A 435 8.98 9.87 29.37
N THR A 436 8.75 10.54 28.24
CA THR A 436 9.75 11.36 27.55
C THR A 436 9.78 12.77 28.14
N ARG A 437 10.96 13.40 28.26
CA ARG A 437 11.06 14.80 28.71
C ARG A 437 10.36 15.75 27.73
N ALA A 438 9.81 16.84 28.28
CA ALA A 438 9.13 17.86 27.50
C ALA A 438 10.01 18.41 26.36
N GLY A 439 9.46 18.43 25.14
CA GLY A 439 10.17 18.88 23.95
C GLY A 439 11.18 17.89 23.36
N MET A 440 11.33 16.69 23.94
CA MET A 440 12.27 15.66 23.46
C MET A 440 11.61 14.48 22.73
N SER A 441 10.28 14.50 22.53
CA SER A 441 9.55 13.41 21.86
C SER A 441 10.12 13.08 20.48
N SER A 442 10.52 14.08 19.69
CA SER A 442 11.12 13.87 18.36
C SER A 442 12.44 13.09 18.37
N HIS A 443 13.13 13.05 19.52
CA HIS A 443 14.39 12.33 19.70
C HIS A 443 14.19 10.91 20.24
N LEU A 444 12.98 10.55 20.68
CA LEU A 444 12.71 9.25 21.28
C LEU A 444 12.92 8.09 20.28
N THR A 445 12.23 8.13 19.14
CA THR A 445 12.35 7.08 18.11
C THR A 445 13.80 6.95 17.62
N PRO A 446 14.49 8.03 17.18
CA PRO A 446 15.87 7.91 16.73
C PRO A 446 16.82 7.37 17.80
N ALA A 447 16.61 7.74 19.08
CA ALA A 447 17.41 7.22 20.19
C ALA A 447 17.21 5.71 20.36
N ILE A 448 15.96 5.23 20.41
CA ILE A 448 15.69 3.80 20.54
C ILE A 448 16.33 3.03 19.38
N LEU A 449 16.16 3.49 18.14
CA LEU A 449 16.73 2.84 16.96
C LEU A 449 18.26 2.83 16.99
N ALA A 450 18.90 3.96 17.31
CA ALA A 450 20.37 4.06 17.36
C ALA A 450 20.97 3.21 18.49
N LEU A 451 20.30 3.14 19.64
CA LEU A 451 20.78 2.39 20.81
C LEU A 451 20.48 0.89 20.74
N SER A 452 19.64 0.45 19.80
CA SER A 452 19.29 -0.97 19.63
C SER A 452 20.37 -1.78 18.91
N GLY A 453 21.26 -1.14 18.14
CA GLY A 453 22.22 -1.84 17.28
C GLY A 453 21.55 -2.75 16.25
N ASP A 454 22.23 -3.84 15.90
CA ASP A 454 21.69 -4.87 15.01
C ASP A 454 20.82 -5.86 15.79
N TYR A 455 19.60 -6.10 15.33
CA TYR A 455 18.65 -7.03 15.93
C TYR A 455 18.07 -7.97 14.87
N PRO A 456 17.80 -9.24 15.21
CA PRO A 456 17.25 -10.21 14.29
C PRO A 456 15.82 -9.85 13.85
N THR A 457 15.45 -10.34 12.66
CA THR A 457 14.08 -10.31 12.17
C THR A 457 13.53 -11.74 12.14
N ARG A 458 12.35 -11.92 12.72
CA ARG A 458 11.65 -13.20 12.83
C ARG A 458 10.34 -13.13 12.05
N GLN A 459 9.98 -14.21 11.37
CA GLN A 459 8.74 -14.30 10.61
C GLN A 459 7.81 -15.32 11.26
N ILE A 460 6.58 -14.90 11.54
CA ILE A 460 5.53 -15.72 12.17
C ILE A 460 4.31 -15.71 11.27
N TYR A 461 3.79 -16.89 10.97
CA TYR A 461 2.54 -17.04 10.25
C TYR A 461 1.39 -17.17 11.25
N ARG A 462 0.30 -16.41 11.05
CA ARG A 462 -0.88 -16.45 11.93
C ARG A 462 -2.00 -17.34 11.40
N PHE A 463 -1.65 -18.30 10.56
CA PHE A 463 -2.59 -19.21 9.94
C PHE A 463 -1.93 -20.56 9.70
N MET A 464 -2.77 -21.59 9.56
CA MET A 464 -2.38 -22.92 9.12
C MET A 464 -2.95 -23.17 7.72
N GLY A 465 -2.12 -23.69 6.82
CA GLY A 465 -2.50 -23.94 5.44
C GLY A 465 -1.34 -23.89 4.46
N TRP A 466 -1.65 -23.83 3.17
CA TRP A 466 -0.68 -23.73 2.10
C TRP A 466 -0.10 -22.32 1.98
N THR A 467 1.22 -22.23 1.85
CA THR A 467 1.92 -21.00 1.45
C THR A 467 3.15 -21.36 0.63
N GLN A 468 3.78 -20.35 0.04
CA GLN A 468 5.05 -20.52 -0.67
C GLN A 468 6.19 -19.96 0.17
N ILE A 469 7.20 -20.79 0.41
CA ILE A 469 8.43 -20.43 1.13
C ILE A 469 9.58 -20.74 0.17
N ASP A 470 10.39 -19.73 -0.15
CA ASP A 470 11.49 -19.84 -1.12
C ASP A 470 11.05 -20.44 -2.47
N GLY A 471 9.84 -20.10 -2.92
CA GLY A 471 9.25 -20.60 -4.17
C GLY A 471 8.74 -22.04 -4.12
N ARG A 472 8.74 -22.69 -2.95
CA ARG A 472 8.24 -24.07 -2.76
C ARG A 472 6.93 -24.09 -2.00
N TRP A 473 6.01 -24.97 -2.41
CA TRP A 473 4.76 -25.16 -1.70
C TRP A 473 5.00 -25.86 -0.37
N THR A 474 4.63 -25.18 0.71
CA THR A 474 4.74 -25.67 2.08
C THR A 474 3.38 -25.58 2.77
N TYR A 475 2.93 -26.68 3.35
CA TYR A 475 1.78 -26.70 4.23
C TYR A 475 2.24 -26.41 5.65
N ILE A 476 2.00 -25.21 6.13
CA ILE A 476 2.47 -24.72 7.42
C ILE A 476 1.46 -24.99 8.53
N THR A 477 1.92 -25.43 9.69
CA THR A 477 1.09 -25.75 10.86
C THR A 477 1.82 -25.39 12.15
N PRO A 478 1.13 -25.22 13.31
CA PRO A 478 1.78 -24.97 14.60
C PRO A 478 2.77 -26.04 15.06
N ALA A 479 2.72 -27.24 14.49
CA ALA A 479 3.61 -28.34 14.81
C ALA A 479 4.58 -28.58 13.64
N ASP A 480 4.37 -29.64 12.84
CA ASP A 480 5.21 -29.93 11.69
C ASP A 480 4.69 -29.21 10.43
N SER A 481 5.63 -28.67 9.64
CA SER A 481 5.34 -28.17 8.30
C SER A 481 5.69 -29.22 7.25
N ILE A 482 4.87 -29.32 6.20
CA ILE A 482 4.96 -30.41 5.22
C ILE A 482 5.30 -29.86 3.84
N THR A 483 6.23 -30.51 3.16
CA THR A 483 6.71 -30.20 1.81
C THR A 483 6.64 -31.45 0.92
N THR A 484 7.13 -31.34 -0.33
CA THR A 484 7.28 -32.49 -1.25
C THR A 484 8.15 -33.61 -0.70
N GLY A 485 9.12 -33.30 0.17
CA GLY A 485 9.97 -34.27 0.86
C GLY A 485 9.39 -34.80 2.18
N GLY A 486 8.16 -34.43 2.53
CA GLY A 486 7.55 -34.75 3.82
C GLY A 486 7.81 -33.64 4.86
N LYS A 487 8.03 -34.04 6.12
CA LYS A 487 8.29 -33.11 7.23
C LYS A 487 9.50 -32.22 6.95
N LEU A 488 9.31 -30.91 7.06
CA LEU A 488 10.36 -29.91 6.98
C LEU A 488 11.21 -29.95 8.26
N ALA A 489 12.53 -30.01 8.11
CA ALA A 489 13.45 -30.14 9.24
C ALA A 489 13.49 -28.89 10.13
N ASP A 490 13.45 -27.71 9.51
CA ASP A 490 13.41 -26.41 10.17
C ASP A 490 12.11 -25.69 9.74
N PRO A 491 10.98 -25.95 10.44
CA PRO A 491 9.70 -25.41 10.03
C PRO A 491 9.61 -23.90 10.34
N PRO A 492 8.91 -23.12 9.50
CA PRO A 492 8.55 -21.76 9.85
C PRO A 492 7.68 -21.74 11.10
N GLU A 493 7.77 -20.66 11.87
CA GLU A 493 6.93 -20.51 13.05
C GLU A 493 5.50 -20.14 12.66
N VAL A 494 4.56 -20.86 13.25
CA VAL A 494 3.12 -20.65 13.10
C VAL A 494 2.51 -20.44 14.47
N GLU A 495 1.90 -19.28 14.71
CA GLU A 495 1.27 -18.93 15.97
C GLU A 495 -0.23 -18.72 15.76
N LEU A 496 -1.03 -19.59 16.36
CA LEU A 496 -2.49 -19.46 16.40
C LEU A 496 -2.93 -18.93 17.77
N SER A 497 -4.17 -18.46 17.85
CA SER A 497 -4.75 -18.05 19.15
C SER A 497 -4.76 -19.22 20.13
N ALA A 498 -4.63 -18.95 21.44
CA ALA A 498 -4.62 -20.00 22.47
C ALA A 498 -5.81 -20.98 22.42
N ARG A 499 -6.99 -20.54 21.96
CA ARG A 499 -8.18 -21.42 21.77
C ARG A 499 -8.03 -22.45 20.63
N LEU A 500 -7.02 -22.30 19.79
CA LEU A 500 -6.69 -23.20 18.68
C LEU A 500 -5.41 -24.01 18.99
N GLY A 501 -5.01 -24.11 20.26
CA GLY A 501 -3.75 -24.76 20.66
C GLY A 501 -3.67 -26.26 20.33
N ASP A 502 -4.81 -26.92 20.12
CA ASP A 502 -4.87 -28.33 19.73
C ASP A 502 -4.64 -28.55 18.22
N TYR A 503 -4.62 -27.49 17.40
CA TYR A 503 -4.27 -27.58 15.99
C TYR A 503 -2.75 -27.75 15.79
N GLY A 504 -2.38 -28.65 14.88
CA GLY A 504 -0.99 -28.90 14.51
C GLY A 504 -0.84 -30.29 13.91
N ILE A 505 -0.31 -30.37 12.69
CA ILE A 505 -0.01 -31.67 12.07
C ILE A 505 1.26 -32.22 12.69
N ARG A 506 1.23 -33.48 13.09
CA ARG A 506 2.41 -34.24 13.48
C ARG A 506 2.67 -35.31 12.42
N ALA A 507 3.87 -35.31 11.84
CA ALA A 507 4.22 -36.31 10.85
C ALA A 507 4.53 -37.65 11.54
N HIS A 508 3.87 -38.71 11.10
CA HIS A 508 4.13 -40.09 11.50
C HIS A 508 4.52 -40.93 10.28
N ASN A 509 5.07 -42.13 10.50
CA ASN A 509 5.31 -43.05 9.40
C ASN A 509 3.97 -43.50 8.77
N TRP A 510 4.04 -44.03 7.55
CA TRP A 510 2.85 -44.41 6.80
C TRP A 510 2.05 -45.53 7.49
N ASP A 511 2.72 -46.55 8.04
CA ASP A 511 2.06 -47.72 8.61
C ASP A 511 1.21 -47.36 9.84
N ASP A 512 1.73 -46.55 10.76
CA ASP A 512 0.99 -46.07 11.93
C ASP A 512 -0.17 -45.16 11.51
N SER A 513 0.08 -44.27 10.53
CA SER A 513 -0.94 -43.36 9.99
C SER A 513 -2.09 -44.13 9.32
N LYS A 514 -1.75 -45.16 8.55
CA LYS A 514 -2.69 -46.06 7.87
C LYS A 514 -3.48 -46.88 8.88
N ALA A 515 -2.82 -47.44 9.90
CA ALA A 515 -3.49 -48.19 10.96
C ALA A 515 -4.51 -47.33 11.71
N ALA A 516 -4.17 -46.08 12.02
CA ALA A 516 -5.09 -45.13 12.64
C ALA A 516 -6.26 -44.78 11.72
N PHE A 517 -5.98 -44.52 10.43
CA PHE A 517 -7.01 -44.27 9.42
C PHE A 517 -7.97 -45.46 9.29
N ASP A 518 -7.46 -46.70 9.23
CA ASP A 518 -8.27 -47.91 9.16
C ASP A 518 -9.12 -48.12 10.42
N ALA A 519 -8.55 -47.88 11.60
CA ALA A 519 -9.28 -47.96 12.86
C ALA A 519 -10.42 -46.94 12.91
N MET A 520 -10.15 -45.69 12.51
CA MET A 520 -11.16 -44.65 12.37
C MET A 520 -12.26 -45.09 11.39
N MET A 521 -11.91 -45.60 10.21
CA MET A 521 -12.89 -46.00 9.19
C MET A 521 -13.89 -47.06 9.67
N ARG A 522 -13.49 -47.93 10.61
CA ARG A 522 -14.40 -48.93 11.23
C ARG A 522 -15.45 -48.33 12.15
N VAL A 523 -15.21 -47.12 12.67
CA VAL A 523 -16.18 -46.39 13.52
C VAL A 523 -17.28 -45.75 12.67
N PHE A 524 -16.96 -45.36 11.44
CA PHE A 524 -17.87 -44.63 10.56
C PHE A 524 -18.89 -45.58 9.93
N PRO A 525 -20.19 -45.20 9.87
CA PRO A 525 -21.17 -45.98 9.13
C PRO A 525 -20.76 -46.12 7.64
N PRO A 526 -20.81 -47.32 7.05
CA PRO A 526 -20.28 -47.57 5.71
C PRO A 526 -20.86 -46.67 4.61
N ASN A 527 -22.11 -46.25 4.76
CA ASN A 527 -22.82 -45.41 3.80
C ASN A 527 -22.42 -43.93 3.83
N ILE A 528 -21.80 -43.46 4.92
CA ILE A 528 -21.38 -42.06 5.07
C ILE A 528 -19.86 -41.91 5.14
N ALA A 529 -19.12 -42.98 5.44
CA ALA A 529 -17.67 -42.95 5.61
C ALA A 529 -16.92 -42.31 4.41
N PRO A 530 -17.19 -42.68 3.13
CA PRO A 530 -16.53 -42.04 1.99
C PRO A 530 -16.76 -40.52 1.93
N THR A 531 -17.98 -40.09 2.24
CA THR A 531 -18.36 -38.66 2.23
C THR A 531 -17.68 -37.90 3.37
N CYS A 532 -17.65 -38.48 4.57
CA CYS A 532 -16.98 -37.91 5.73
C CYS A 532 -15.47 -37.76 5.51
N ILE A 533 -14.79 -38.78 4.99
CA ILE A 533 -13.36 -38.69 4.71
C ILE A 533 -13.06 -37.71 3.57
N ALA A 534 -13.85 -37.73 2.49
CA ALA A 534 -13.70 -36.73 1.43
C ALA A 534 -13.85 -35.30 1.97
N PHE A 535 -14.81 -35.08 2.88
CA PHE A 535 -14.98 -33.79 3.53
C PHE A 535 -13.84 -33.44 4.49
N ALA A 536 -13.35 -34.41 5.26
CA ALA A 536 -12.20 -34.22 6.15
C ALA A 536 -10.94 -33.83 5.38
N MET A 537 -10.75 -34.36 4.17
CA MET A 537 -9.57 -34.10 3.33
C MET A 537 -9.74 -32.90 2.39
N LEU A 538 -10.97 -32.43 2.17
CA LEU A 538 -11.28 -31.28 1.32
C LEU A 538 -10.48 -30.00 1.67
N PRO A 539 -10.21 -29.65 2.94
CA PRO A 539 -9.46 -28.42 3.24
C PRO A 539 -8.11 -28.33 2.52
N LEU A 540 -7.41 -29.47 2.34
CA LEU A 540 -6.12 -29.51 1.64
C LEU A 540 -6.20 -29.19 0.15
N LEU A 541 -7.39 -29.33 -0.46
CA LEU A 541 -7.62 -29.16 -1.90
C LEU A 541 -8.52 -27.96 -2.24
N GLN A 542 -9.31 -27.46 -1.29
CA GLN A 542 -10.38 -26.49 -1.51
C GLN A 542 -9.93 -25.23 -2.26
N ARG A 543 -8.71 -24.73 -1.98
CA ARG A 543 -8.16 -23.53 -2.62
C ARG A 543 -7.76 -23.72 -4.10
N PHE A 544 -7.53 -24.95 -4.54
CA PHE A 544 -7.12 -25.28 -5.92
C PHE A 544 -8.30 -25.58 -6.84
N PHE A 545 -9.53 -25.59 -6.31
CA PHE A 545 -10.71 -25.56 -7.16
C PHE A 545 -10.88 -24.18 -7.79
N LYS A 546 -11.52 -24.12 -8.96
CA LYS A 546 -11.90 -22.84 -9.57
C LYS A 546 -12.74 -22.00 -8.61
N SER A 547 -12.60 -20.67 -8.67
CA SER A 547 -13.31 -19.72 -7.78
C SER A 547 -14.84 -19.91 -7.71
N ALA A 548 -15.47 -20.45 -8.77
CA ALA A 548 -16.90 -20.74 -8.80
C ALA A 548 -17.30 -22.10 -8.17
N ALA A 549 -16.36 -22.91 -7.72
CA ALA A 549 -16.63 -24.16 -7.02
C ALA A 549 -17.29 -23.90 -5.67
N MET A 550 -18.08 -24.87 -5.21
CA MET A 550 -18.76 -24.73 -3.93
C MET A 550 -17.79 -25.01 -2.79
N ARG A 551 -18.01 -24.33 -1.66
CA ARG A 551 -17.34 -24.59 -0.39
C ARG A 551 -18.41 -25.04 0.62
N PRO A 552 -18.78 -26.34 0.61
CA PRO A 552 -19.82 -26.83 1.49
C PRO A 552 -19.38 -26.76 2.95
N ALA A 553 -20.32 -26.56 3.87
CA ALA A 553 -20.14 -27.02 5.25
C ALA A 553 -20.74 -28.43 5.37
N LEU A 554 -20.29 -29.20 6.34
CA LEU A 554 -20.88 -30.49 6.70
C LEU A 554 -21.57 -30.35 8.05
N HIS A 555 -22.78 -30.89 8.16
CA HIS A 555 -23.51 -30.98 9.42
C HIS A 555 -23.89 -32.42 9.70
N LEU A 556 -23.35 -32.96 10.80
CA LEU A 556 -23.67 -34.27 11.33
C LEU A 556 -24.88 -34.14 12.25
N ALA A 557 -26.05 -34.48 11.72
CA ALA A 557 -27.30 -34.50 12.48
C ALA A 557 -27.55 -35.89 13.07
N GLY A 558 -28.19 -35.97 14.22
CA GLY A 558 -28.63 -37.25 14.77
C GLY A 558 -29.04 -37.15 16.23
N THR A 559 -29.80 -38.14 16.69
CA THR A 559 -30.33 -38.20 18.06
C THR A 559 -29.21 -38.12 19.11
N TYR A 560 -29.57 -37.76 20.33
CA TYR A 560 -28.65 -37.84 21.46
C TYR A 560 -28.04 -39.26 21.55
N GLY A 561 -26.73 -39.35 21.78
CA GLY A 561 -26.02 -40.62 21.81
C GLY A 561 -25.72 -41.26 20.44
N SER A 562 -26.00 -40.60 19.31
CA SER A 562 -25.66 -41.13 17.98
C SER A 562 -24.16 -41.19 17.68
N GLY A 563 -23.30 -40.56 18.51
CA GLY A 563 -21.85 -40.46 18.30
C GLY A 563 -21.41 -39.39 17.30
N LYS A 564 -22.28 -38.45 16.92
CA LYS A 564 -21.96 -37.35 15.99
C LYS A 564 -20.71 -36.53 16.36
N SER A 565 -20.56 -36.16 17.63
CA SER A 565 -19.40 -35.38 18.11
C SER A 565 -18.13 -36.24 18.15
N GLU A 566 -18.25 -37.56 18.30
CA GLU A 566 -17.11 -38.48 18.24
C GLU A 566 -16.57 -38.61 16.82
N LEU A 567 -17.47 -38.79 15.84
CA LEU A 567 -17.11 -38.77 14.42
C LEU A 567 -16.45 -37.43 14.05
N ALA A 568 -16.99 -36.32 14.57
CA ALA A 568 -16.42 -35.00 14.32
C ALA A 568 -15.04 -34.81 14.95
N ALA A 569 -14.82 -35.32 16.17
CA ALA A 569 -13.52 -35.30 16.82
C ALA A 569 -12.47 -36.13 16.04
N LEU A 570 -12.84 -37.33 15.56
CA LEU A 570 -11.96 -38.14 14.71
C LEU A 570 -11.63 -37.43 13.39
N MET A 571 -12.60 -36.79 12.74
CA MET A 571 -12.36 -35.98 11.53
C MET A 571 -11.47 -34.77 11.82
N ALA A 572 -11.67 -34.06 12.93
CA ALA A 572 -10.84 -32.93 13.32
C ALA A 572 -9.41 -33.36 13.66
N SER A 573 -9.23 -34.58 14.17
CA SER A 573 -7.93 -35.16 14.55
C SER A 573 -6.98 -35.40 13.36
N PHE A 574 -7.44 -35.25 12.12
CA PHE A 574 -6.54 -35.13 10.96
C PHE A 574 -5.67 -33.85 11.00
N TYR A 575 -6.08 -32.83 11.76
CA TYR A 575 -5.45 -31.51 11.80
C TYR A 575 -4.84 -31.16 13.16
N GLY A 576 -4.92 -32.06 14.13
CA GLY A 576 -4.52 -31.77 15.51
C GLY A 576 -4.93 -32.86 16.49
N ASN A 577 -4.90 -32.53 17.78
CA ASN A 577 -5.26 -33.45 18.86
C ASN A 577 -6.64 -33.12 19.42
N PHE A 578 -7.69 -33.71 18.84
CA PHE A 578 -9.06 -33.42 19.24
C PHE A 578 -9.70 -34.58 19.98
N SER A 579 -10.60 -34.24 20.91
CA SER A 579 -11.49 -35.19 21.54
C SER A 579 -12.91 -34.67 21.54
N ARG A 580 -13.88 -35.58 21.74
CA ARG A 580 -15.30 -35.24 21.82
C ARG A 580 -15.58 -34.08 22.80
N ASP A 581 -14.84 -34.02 23.89
CA ASP A 581 -15.05 -33.06 24.98
C ASP A 581 -14.22 -31.77 24.82
N ALA A 582 -13.37 -31.68 23.79
CA ALA A 582 -12.52 -30.54 23.50
C ALA A 582 -12.69 -30.04 22.04
N PRO A 583 -13.90 -29.60 21.64
CA PRO A 583 -14.07 -28.93 20.36
C PRO A 583 -13.39 -27.56 20.36
N PRO A 584 -12.82 -27.10 19.23
CA PRO A 584 -12.17 -25.79 19.16
C PRO A 584 -13.15 -24.62 19.25
N SER A 585 -14.44 -24.84 18.93
CA SER A 585 -15.53 -23.89 19.14
C SER A 585 -16.87 -24.60 19.26
N GLN A 586 -17.88 -23.91 19.82
CA GLN A 586 -19.24 -24.39 19.95
C GLN A 586 -20.22 -23.35 19.39
N TRP A 587 -21.39 -23.79 18.91
CA TRP A 587 -22.43 -22.85 18.44
C TRP A 587 -23.07 -22.01 19.56
N GLY A 588 -22.79 -22.35 20.82
CA GLY A 588 -23.09 -21.50 21.98
C GLY A 588 -22.18 -20.25 22.09
N ASP A 589 -21.03 -20.23 21.41
CA ASP A 589 -20.22 -19.02 21.28
C ASP A 589 -20.91 -17.98 20.39
N THR A 590 -20.55 -16.70 20.53
CA THR A 590 -21.03 -15.69 19.57
C THR A 590 -20.50 -16.00 18.16
N ILE A 591 -21.31 -15.77 17.13
CA ILE A 591 -20.88 -15.95 15.72
C ILE A 591 -19.60 -15.17 15.38
N ASN A 592 -19.37 -14.03 16.02
CA ASN A 592 -18.12 -13.28 15.84
C ASN A 592 -16.90 -14.03 16.40
N THR A 593 -17.06 -14.75 17.51
CA THR A 593 -16.03 -15.66 18.04
C THR A 593 -15.77 -16.78 17.05
N VAL A 594 -16.83 -17.41 16.53
CA VAL A 594 -16.72 -18.49 15.53
C VAL A 594 -15.99 -18.00 14.26
N GLU A 595 -16.32 -16.81 13.76
CA GLU A 595 -15.64 -16.17 12.61
C GLU A 595 -14.16 -15.93 12.87
N VAL A 596 -13.80 -15.39 14.05
CA VAL A 596 -12.41 -15.06 14.40
C VAL A 596 -11.56 -16.32 14.57
N LEU A 597 -12.09 -17.37 15.20
CA LEU A 597 -11.39 -18.64 15.38
C LEU A 597 -11.28 -19.42 14.06
N GLY A 598 -12.25 -19.30 13.16
CA GLY A 598 -12.20 -19.91 11.84
C GLY A 598 -11.33 -19.14 10.82
N TYR A 599 -11.00 -17.87 11.07
CA TYR A 599 -10.17 -17.07 10.16
C TYR A 599 -8.77 -17.65 9.88
N PRO A 600 -7.96 -18.06 10.88
CA PRO A 600 -6.60 -18.55 10.65
C PRO A 600 -6.53 -20.00 10.12
N LEU A 601 -7.67 -20.70 9.99
CA LEU A 601 -7.72 -22.10 9.60
C LEU A 601 -7.89 -22.26 8.08
N THR A 602 -7.06 -21.61 7.26
CA THR A 602 -7.36 -21.45 5.82
C THR A 602 -7.59 -22.77 5.06
N ASP A 603 -6.78 -23.78 5.35
CA ASP A 603 -6.90 -25.12 4.72
C ASP A 603 -6.98 -26.22 5.79
N ALA A 604 -7.72 -25.94 6.86
CA ALA A 604 -7.96 -26.90 7.92
C ALA A 604 -9.45 -27.10 8.16
N LEU A 605 -9.80 -28.28 8.69
CA LEU A 605 -11.15 -28.57 9.15
C LEU A 605 -11.44 -27.78 10.43
N TYR A 606 -12.58 -27.10 10.47
CA TYR A 606 -13.00 -26.30 11.62
C TYR A 606 -14.29 -26.85 12.20
N TRP A 607 -14.16 -27.57 13.31
CA TRP A 607 -15.28 -28.19 14.01
C TRP A 607 -15.94 -27.21 14.99
N VAL A 608 -17.24 -26.99 14.80
CA VAL A 608 -18.09 -26.16 15.66
C VAL A 608 -19.23 -27.04 16.20
N ASP A 609 -19.15 -27.38 17.48
CA ASP A 609 -20.00 -28.40 18.10
C ASP A 609 -21.33 -27.86 18.64
N ASP A 610 -22.29 -28.77 18.88
CA ASP A 610 -23.56 -28.58 19.60
C ASP A 610 -24.46 -27.47 19.03
N TYR A 611 -24.83 -27.58 17.75
CA TYR A 611 -25.86 -26.72 17.17
C TYR A 611 -27.22 -26.99 17.81
N LYS A 612 -27.83 -25.91 18.35
CA LYS A 612 -29.21 -25.87 18.82
C LYS A 612 -29.88 -24.60 18.34
N HIS A 613 -31.16 -24.69 17.96
CA HIS A 613 -31.99 -23.55 17.53
C HIS A 613 -32.03 -22.40 18.56
N ILE A 614 -31.77 -22.66 19.84
CA ILE A 614 -31.75 -21.65 20.91
C ILE A 614 -30.48 -20.79 20.96
N TYR A 615 -29.37 -21.25 20.38
CA TYR A 615 -28.06 -20.59 20.56
C TYR A 615 -27.77 -19.54 19.49
N ALA A 616 -28.33 -19.69 18.29
CA ALA A 616 -28.12 -18.77 17.20
C ALA A 616 -29.47 -18.30 16.66
N ASP A 617 -29.66 -16.97 16.66
CA ASP A 617 -30.79 -16.41 15.92
C ASP A 617 -30.65 -16.82 14.44
N GLU A 618 -31.75 -17.34 13.88
CA GLU A 618 -31.78 -17.95 12.54
C GLU A 618 -31.19 -17.01 11.48
N LYS A 619 -31.50 -15.71 11.57
CA LYS A 619 -31.00 -14.68 10.63
C LYS A 619 -29.49 -14.52 10.68
N THR A 620 -28.88 -14.53 11.86
CA THR A 620 -27.44 -14.37 12.04
C THR A 620 -26.71 -15.61 11.57
N TYR A 621 -27.23 -16.80 11.89
CA TYR A 621 -26.69 -18.06 11.38
C TYR A 621 -26.79 -18.14 9.85
N THR A 622 -27.95 -17.82 9.28
CA THR A 622 -28.17 -17.70 7.83
C THR A 622 -27.15 -16.79 7.17
N ARG A 623 -26.99 -15.58 7.71
CA ARG A 623 -26.04 -14.60 7.18
C ARG A 623 -24.61 -15.09 7.27
N PHE A 624 -24.23 -15.70 8.40
CA PHE A 624 -22.90 -16.28 8.57
C PHE A 624 -22.62 -17.36 7.53
N MET A 625 -23.53 -18.31 7.32
CA MET A 625 -23.36 -19.38 6.33
C MET A 625 -23.32 -18.84 4.90
N GLN A 626 -24.06 -17.77 4.61
CA GLN A 626 -23.99 -17.07 3.31
C GLN A 626 -22.63 -16.41 3.10
N SER A 627 -22.07 -15.78 4.13
CA SER A 627 -20.73 -15.18 4.14
C SER A 627 -19.63 -16.23 4.00
N TYR A 628 -19.68 -17.29 4.81
CA TYR A 628 -18.79 -18.45 4.75
C TYR A 628 -18.71 -19.06 3.34
N SER A 629 -19.87 -19.41 2.76
CA SER A 629 -19.95 -20.03 1.43
C SER A 629 -19.39 -19.16 0.31
N ARG A 630 -19.29 -17.83 0.51
CA ARG A 630 -18.75 -16.87 -0.46
C ARG A 630 -17.31 -16.44 -0.13
N ASN A 631 -16.75 -16.92 0.97
CA ASN A 631 -15.49 -16.43 1.53
C ASN A 631 -15.48 -14.90 1.72
N MET A 632 -16.61 -14.32 2.14
CA MET A 632 -16.78 -12.87 2.35
C MET A 632 -16.90 -12.59 3.85
N GLY A 633 -16.13 -11.63 4.36
CA GLY A 633 -16.25 -11.20 5.75
C GLY A 633 -17.32 -10.12 5.91
N ARG A 634 -17.51 -9.67 7.15
CA ARG A 634 -18.41 -8.56 7.46
C ARG A 634 -17.64 -7.26 7.45
N GLY A 635 -17.85 -6.42 6.43
CA GLY A 635 -17.39 -5.04 6.43
C GLY A 635 -17.99 -4.29 7.61
N ARG A 636 -17.14 -3.92 8.57
CA ARG A 636 -17.53 -3.10 9.72
C ARG A 636 -16.61 -1.89 9.78
N LEU A 637 -17.10 -0.75 10.23
CA LEU A 637 -16.23 0.39 10.54
C LEU A 637 -15.66 0.22 11.95
N THR A 638 -14.43 0.69 12.17
CA THR A 638 -13.88 0.92 13.51
C THR A 638 -14.62 2.09 14.17
N ARG A 639 -14.41 2.29 15.48
CA ARG A 639 -14.92 3.46 16.21
C ARG A 639 -14.44 4.80 15.61
N GLU A 640 -13.35 4.75 14.83
CA GLU A 640 -12.74 5.88 14.11
C GLU A 640 -13.24 6.02 12.67
N ALA A 641 -14.34 5.34 12.30
CA ALA A 641 -14.90 5.34 10.94
C ALA A 641 -13.94 4.85 9.84
N LYS A 642 -12.90 4.07 10.18
CA LYS A 642 -12.05 3.37 9.22
C LYS A 642 -12.66 2.00 8.90
N LEU A 643 -12.51 1.50 7.67
CA LEU A 643 -12.86 0.12 7.34
C LEU A 643 -12.04 -0.83 8.23
N ARG A 644 -12.72 -1.61 9.07
CA ARG A 644 -12.11 -2.69 9.84
C ARG A 644 -11.80 -3.82 8.87
N HIS A 645 -10.59 -4.37 8.96
CA HIS A 645 -10.21 -5.53 8.18
C HIS A 645 -11.19 -6.68 8.44
N GLU A 646 -11.73 -7.20 7.35
CA GLU A 646 -12.67 -8.31 7.37
C GLU A 646 -11.94 -9.60 7.71
N LYS A 647 -12.44 -10.34 8.71
CA LYS A 647 -11.93 -11.66 9.09
C LYS A 647 -12.97 -12.75 8.76
N PRO A 648 -13.16 -13.13 7.48
CA PRO A 648 -14.08 -14.21 7.12
C PRO A 648 -13.62 -15.56 7.70
N CYS A 649 -14.57 -16.44 8.02
CA CYS A 649 -14.23 -17.81 8.40
C CYS A 649 -13.59 -18.55 7.20
N ARG A 650 -12.31 -18.91 7.29
CA ARG A 650 -11.55 -19.64 6.25
C ARG A 650 -11.43 -21.16 6.52
N GLY A 651 -11.59 -21.58 7.78
CA GLY A 651 -11.80 -22.98 8.17
C GLY A 651 -13.00 -23.61 7.49
N LEU A 652 -12.86 -24.84 7.02
CA LEU A 652 -13.96 -25.60 6.42
C LEU A 652 -14.88 -26.10 7.55
N ILE A 653 -16.14 -25.67 7.56
CA ILE A 653 -17.01 -25.87 8.73
C ILE A 653 -17.53 -27.30 8.79
N LEU A 654 -17.19 -27.97 9.88
CA LEU A 654 -17.83 -29.20 10.36
C LEU A 654 -18.72 -28.84 11.56
N SER A 655 -20.01 -29.07 11.44
CA SER A 655 -21.01 -28.80 12.48
C SER A 655 -21.63 -30.12 12.95
N THR A 656 -22.05 -30.16 14.21
CA THR A 656 -22.82 -31.26 14.80
C THR A 656 -24.09 -30.69 15.42
N GLY A 657 -25.17 -31.47 15.45
CA GLY A 657 -26.42 -31.03 16.09
C GLY A 657 -27.44 -32.16 16.23
N GLU A 658 -28.44 -31.96 17.08
CA GLU A 658 -29.54 -32.93 17.24
C GLU A 658 -30.60 -32.77 16.15
N THR A 659 -30.89 -31.52 15.80
CA THR A 659 -31.89 -31.16 14.80
C THR A 659 -31.21 -30.69 13.53
N THR A 660 -31.82 -31.01 12.39
CA THR A 660 -31.53 -30.32 11.14
C THR A 660 -31.94 -28.85 11.24
N ILE A 661 -31.27 -28.00 10.47
CA ILE A 661 -31.65 -26.58 10.36
C ILE A 661 -32.85 -26.50 9.40
N GLU A 662 -34.05 -26.56 9.97
CA GLU A 662 -35.33 -26.47 9.26
C GLU A 662 -35.61 -25.03 8.79
N GLY A 663 -36.41 -24.85 7.72
CA GLY A 663 -37.02 -23.55 7.38
C GLY A 663 -36.27 -22.65 6.40
N GLU A 664 -35.05 -22.99 5.97
CA GLU A 664 -34.29 -22.18 5.01
C GLU A 664 -33.59 -23.00 3.92
N ALA A 665 -34.26 -23.20 2.78
CA ALA A 665 -33.66 -23.84 1.61
C ALA A 665 -32.40 -23.13 1.07
N SER A 666 -32.19 -21.86 1.43
CA SER A 666 -30.95 -21.13 1.15
C SER A 666 -29.79 -21.69 1.98
N LEU A 667 -29.99 -21.95 3.28
CA LEU A 667 -29.01 -22.57 4.16
C LEU A 667 -28.69 -23.99 3.74
N LEU A 668 -29.71 -24.83 3.57
CA LEU A 668 -29.54 -26.25 3.20
C LEU A 668 -28.81 -26.43 1.87
N SER A 669 -28.93 -25.48 0.93
CA SER A 669 -28.17 -25.54 -0.33
C SER A 669 -26.65 -25.27 -0.19
N ARG A 670 -26.18 -24.81 0.97
CA ARG A 670 -24.77 -24.49 1.29
C ARG A 670 -24.13 -25.52 2.23
N MET A 671 -24.93 -26.46 2.74
CA MET A 671 -24.51 -27.47 3.69
C MET A 671 -24.78 -28.85 3.11
N LEU A 672 -23.96 -29.81 3.51
CA LEU A 672 -24.25 -31.23 3.40
C LEU A 672 -24.77 -31.65 4.77
N VAL A 673 -25.98 -32.16 4.83
CA VAL A 673 -26.58 -32.65 6.07
C VAL A 673 -26.54 -34.17 6.02
N ILE A 674 -25.81 -34.78 6.94
CA ILE A 674 -25.67 -36.24 7.03
C ILE A 674 -26.28 -36.68 8.35
N ASN A 675 -27.28 -37.56 8.25
CA ASN A 675 -27.89 -38.19 9.41
C ASN A 675 -27.01 -39.34 9.89
N VAL A 676 -26.50 -39.19 11.12
CA VAL A 676 -25.72 -40.21 11.80
C VAL A 676 -26.68 -41.19 12.47
N PRO A 677 -26.70 -42.47 12.05
CA PRO A 677 -27.55 -43.48 12.66
C PRO A 677 -27.17 -43.75 14.13
N PRO A 678 -28.11 -44.22 14.97
CA PRO A 678 -27.89 -44.50 16.39
C PRO A 678 -26.64 -45.38 16.64
N TRP A 679 -25.92 -45.11 17.72
CA TRP A 679 -24.65 -45.78 18.05
C TRP A 679 -24.82 -47.25 18.41
N GLU A 680 -25.88 -47.59 19.15
CA GLU A 680 -26.09 -48.91 19.77
C GLU A 680 -26.01 -50.09 18.79
N HIS A 681 -26.33 -49.89 17.52
CA HIS A 681 -26.29 -50.94 16.51
C HIS A 681 -25.01 -50.94 15.65
N ARG A 682 -24.14 -49.94 15.81
CA ARG A 682 -22.91 -49.77 15.01
C ARG A 682 -21.67 -50.25 15.73
N ASP A 683 -21.57 -49.95 17.02
CA ASP A 683 -20.48 -50.38 17.88
C ASP A 683 -21.00 -50.62 19.31
N PRO A 684 -21.78 -51.70 19.52
CA PRO A 684 -22.52 -51.93 20.77
C PRO A 684 -21.64 -51.94 22.03
N ASN A 685 -20.38 -52.37 21.90
CA ASN A 685 -19.41 -52.45 22.99
C ASN A 685 -18.39 -51.29 22.98
N GLY A 686 -18.43 -50.40 21.97
CA GLY A 686 -17.44 -49.33 21.83
C GLY A 686 -16.02 -49.81 21.47
N GLU A 687 -15.87 -51.04 20.99
CA GLU A 687 -14.56 -51.65 20.72
C GLU A 687 -13.85 -50.99 19.54
N HIS A 688 -14.61 -50.65 18.49
CA HIS A 688 -14.06 -49.95 17.34
C HIS A 688 -13.63 -48.54 17.71
N LEU A 689 -14.44 -47.83 18.50
CA LEU A 689 -14.08 -46.51 19.00
C LEU A 689 -12.85 -46.55 19.90
N ALA A 690 -12.80 -47.44 20.89
CA ALA A 690 -11.66 -47.56 21.79
C ALA A 690 -10.35 -47.85 21.03
N HIS A 691 -10.42 -48.66 19.98
CA HIS A 691 -9.28 -48.93 19.11
C HIS A 691 -8.86 -47.70 18.29
N ALA A 692 -9.82 -46.97 17.70
CA ALA A 692 -9.55 -45.74 16.97
C ALA A 692 -8.95 -44.67 17.88
N ASP A 693 -9.42 -44.56 19.12
CA ASP A 693 -8.94 -43.61 20.12
C ASP A 693 -7.50 -43.88 20.53
N ALA A 694 -7.14 -45.16 20.70
CA ALA A 694 -5.78 -45.58 21.01
C ALA A 694 -4.78 -45.22 19.90
N LEU A 695 -5.24 -45.09 18.65
CA LEU A 695 -4.40 -44.76 17.49
C LEU A 695 -4.59 -43.33 17.00
N ARG A 696 -5.47 -42.55 17.64
CA ARG A 696 -5.92 -41.22 17.18
C ARG A 696 -4.77 -40.25 16.96
N GLU A 697 -3.73 -40.32 17.79
CA GLU A 697 -2.56 -39.44 17.69
C GLU A 697 -1.80 -39.57 16.36
N HIS A 698 -1.98 -40.67 15.63
CA HIS A 698 -1.34 -40.91 14.33
C HIS A 698 -2.17 -40.43 13.13
N LEU A 699 -3.44 -40.03 13.33
CA LEU A 699 -4.28 -39.48 12.25
C LEU A 699 -3.68 -38.25 11.54
N PRO A 700 -3.04 -37.29 12.23
CA PRO A 700 -2.34 -36.19 11.57
C PRO A 700 -1.26 -36.66 10.58
N GLY A 701 -0.66 -37.83 10.82
CA GLY A 701 0.33 -38.42 9.92
C GLY A 701 -0.25 -38.75 8.54
N PHE A 702 -1.51 -39.20 8.47
CA PHE A 702 -2.19 -39.44 7.20
C PHE A 702 -2.35 -38.14 6.40
N THR A 703 -2.74 -37.06 7.07
CA THR A 703 -2.81 -35.70 6.49
C THR A 703 -1.45 -35.22 6.02
N ALA A 704 -0.38 -35.50 6.78
CA ALA A 704 0.99 -35.17 6.38
C ALA A 704 1.41 -35.88 5.08
N HIS A 705 1.13 -37.18 4.95
CA HIS A 705 1.42 -37.93 3.73
C HIS A 705 0.61 -37.41 2.53
N PHE A 706 -0.67 -37.13 2.74
CA PHE A 706 -1.52 -36.61 1.67
C PHE A 706 -1.12 -35.18 1.26
N ALA A 707 -0.81 -34.31 2.22
CA ALA A 707 -0.28 -32.98 1.94
C ALA A 707 1.05 -33.07 1.17
N SER A 708 1.97 -33.94 1.58
CA SER A 708 3.23 -34.13 0.85
C SER A 708 3.01 -34.62 -0.59
N TRP A 709 2.02 -35.48 -0.81
CA TRP A 709 1.60 -35.90 -2.15
C TRP A 709 1.02 -34.74 -2.97
N ILE A 710 0.14 -33.93 -2.37
CA ILE A 710 -0.44 -32.72 -3.00
C ILE A 710 0.66 -31.75 -3.41
N ALA A 711 1.62 -31.48 -2.52
CA ALA A 711 2.76 -30.61 -2.80
C ALA A 711 3.54 -31.08 -4.04
N ARG A 712 3.73 -32.41 -4.20
CA ARG A 712 4.42 -32.97 -5.38
C ARG A 712 3.65 -32.69 -6.68
N GLN A 713 2.32 -32.79 -6.65
CA GLN A 713 1.49 -32.46 -7.81
C GLN A 713 1.46 -30.96 -8.11
N LEU A 714 1.52 -30.10 -7.08
CA LEU A 714 1.61 -28.65 -7.22
C LEU A 714 2.94 -28.22 -7.85
N GLU A 715 4.07 -28.76 -7.39
CA GLU A 715 5.39 -28.48 -7.97
C GLU A 715 5.52 -29.04 -9.40
N ALA A 716 4.82 -30.13 -9.73
CA ALA A 716 4.72 -30.64 -11.09
C ALA A 716 3.79 -29.80 -11.99
N GLY A 717 3.02 -28.86 -11.44
CA GLY A 717 2.08 -28.01 -12.17
C GLY A 717 0.84 -28.73 -12.70
N THR A 718 0.55 -29.95 -12.24
CA THR A 718 -0.54 -30.79 -12.77
C THR A 718 -1.83 -30.70 -11.95
N LEU A 719 -1.74 -30.33 -10.67
CA LEU A 719 -2.86 -30.46 -9.74
C LEU A 719 -4.07 -29.58 -10.09
N GLU A 720 -3.85 -28.28 -10.38
CA GLU A 720 -4.96 -27.33 -10.57
C GLU A 720 -5.81 -27.70 -11.78
N GLU A 721 -5.19 -28.01 -12.92
CA GLU A 721 -5.91 -28.46 -14.12
C GLU A 721 -6.66 -29.77 -13.88
N GLU A 722 -6.05 -30.72 -13.15
CA GLU A 722 -6.68 -32.00 -12.83
C GLU A 722 -7.90 -31.82 -11.92
N VAL A 723 -7.78 -31.03 -10.85
CA VAL A 723 -8.88 -30.72 -9.92
C VAL A 723 -10.04 -30.06 -10.68
N ILE A 724 -9.74 -29.07 -11.52
CA ILE A 724 -10.77 -28.36 -12.31
C ILE A 724 -11.46 -29.32 -13.28
N SER A 725 -10.70 -30.10 -14.04
CA SER A 725 -11.22 -31.04 -15.03
C SER A 725 -12.12 -32.10 -14.39
N ARG A 726 -11.65 -32.75 -13.30
CA ARG A 726 -12.44 -33.74 -12.55
C ARG A 726 -13.71 -33.13 -11.97
N TYR A 727 -13.61 -31.96 -11.35
CA TYR A 727 -14.78 -31.27 -10.81
C TYR A 727 -15.84 -31.02 -11.87
N GLU A 728 -15.45 -30.54 -13.06
CA GLU A 728 -16.39 -30.27 -14.15
C GLU A 728 -17.04 -31.55 -14.70
N GLN A 729 -16.27 -32.62 -14.85
CA GLN A 729 -16.79 -33.93 -15.24
C GLN A 729 -17.79 -34.46 -14.21
N ASN A 730 -17.47 -34.35 -12.91
CA ASN A 730 -18.34 -34.79 -11.83
C ASN A 730 -19.64 -33.96 -11.75
N VAL A 731 -19.58 -32.64 -12.01
CA VAL A 731 -20.77 -31.78 -12.13
C VAL A 731 -21.67 -32.25 -13.29
N ILE A 732 -21.09 -32.63 -14.43
CA ILE A 732 -21.84 -33.17 -15.58
C ILE A 732 -22.51 -34.50 -15.21
N GLY A 733 -21.76 -35.41 -14.58
CA GLY A 733 -22.22 -36.72 -14.13
C GLY A 733 -23.43 -36.63 -13.19
N TYR A 734 -23.30 -35.89 -12.09
CA TYR A 734 -24.40 -35.69 -11.14
C TYR A 734 -25.61 -34.99 -11.77
N ARG A 735 -25.38 -34.04 -12.68
CA ARG A 735 -26.48 -33.40 -13.43
C ARG A 735 -27.23 -34.41 -14.32
N ALA A 736 -26.52 -35.35 -14.94
CA ALA A 736 -27.13 -36.41 -15.74
C ALA A 736 -27.92 -37.40 -14.87
N GLN A 737 -27.34 -37.84 -13.74
CA GLN A 737 -27.98 -38.72 -12.76
C GLN A 737 -29.31 -38.13 -12.25
N LEU A 738 -29.29 -36.87 -11.80
CA LEU A 738 -30.50 -36.21 -11.30
C LEU A 738 -31.56 -36.02 -12.40
N ARG A 739 -31.17 -35.76 -13.65
CA ARG A 739 -32.11 -35.67 -14.78
C ARG A 739 -32.78 -37.01 -15.09
N ALA A 740 -32.08 -38.12 -14.91
CA ALA A 740 -32.61 -39.45 -15.16
C ALA A 740 -33.64 -39.87 -14.09
N GLN A 741 -33.41 -39.48 -12.83
CA GLN A 741 -34.18 -39.99 -11.69
C GLN A 741 -35.26 -39.02 -11.16
N LEU A 742 -35.11 -37.70 -11.36
CA LEU A 742 -36.08 -36.70 -10.89
C LEU A 742 -36.77 -35.99 -12.07
N LYS A 743 -38.05 -36.30 -12.32
CA LYS A 743 -38.89 -35.60 -13.31
C LYS A 743 -39.39 -34.26 -12.73
N GLY A 744 -39.16 -33.14 -13.43
CA GLY A 744 -39.72 -31.81 -13.11
C GLY A 744 -38.77 -30.79 -12.42
N SER A 745 -38.99 -29.51 -12.77
CA SER A 745 -38.38 -28.20 -12.37
C SER A 745 -36.89 -28.11 -12.00
N ARG A 746 -36.18 -27.17 -12.66
CA ARG A 746 -34.73 -26.88 -12.59
C ARG A 746 -34.28 -25.99 -11.41
N ALA A 747 -35.16 -25.63 -10.47
CA ALA A 747 -34.81 -24.66 -9.43
C ALA A 747 -33.93 -25.28 -8.32
N SER A 748 -32.72 -24.72 -8.16
CA SER A 748 -31.69 -24.92 -7.09
C SER A 748 -30.93 -26.23 -6.91
N THR A 749 -30.92 -27.15 -7.88
CA THR A 749 -30.03 -28.32 -7.79
C THR A 749 -28.56 -27.97 -8.04
N GLY A 750 -28.25 -26.78 -8.59
CA GLY A 750 -26.90 -26.40 -8.98
C GLY A 750 -25.87 -26.36 -7.84
N ARG A 751 -26.23 -25.83 -6.67
CA ARG A 751 -25.31 -25.82 -5.51
C ARG A 751 -25.12 -27.21 -4.92
N LEU A 752 -26.21 -27.99 -4.81
CA LEU A 752 -26.15 -29.35 -4.32
C LEU A 752 -25.27 -30.24 -5.20
N ILE A 753 -25.45 -30.15 -6.52
CA ILE A 753 -24.55 -30.81 -7.49
C ILE A 753 -23.10 -30.37 -7.27
N GLY A 754 -22.86 -29.08 -7.07
CA GLY A 754 -21.53 -28.55 -6.79
C GLY A 754 -20.91 -29.13 -5.51
N ASN A 755 -21.66 -29.19 -4.41
CA ASN A 755 -21.18 -29.73 -3.14
C ASN A 755 -20.74 -31.20 -3.29
N TRP A 756 -21.58 -32.04 -3.90
CA TRP A 756 -21.27 -33.45 -4.14
C TRP A 756 -20.13 -33.65 -5.16
N ALA A 757 -20.09 -32.82 -6.20
CA ALA A 757 -19.01 -32.86 -7.20
C ALA A 757 -17.64 -32.50 -6.58
N VAL A 758 -17.59 -31.57 -5.63
CA VAL A 758 -16.37 -31.26 -4.88
C VAL A 758 -15.91 -32.47 -4.10
N LEU A 759 -16.79 -33.12 -3.34
CA LEU A 759 -16.41 -34.27 -2.51
C LEU A 759 -15.95 -35.49 -3.31
N VAL A 760 -16.67 -35.87 -4.37
CA VAL A 760 -16.22 -37.02 -5.19
C VAL A 760 -14.90 -36.71 -5.91
N THR A 761 -14.62 -35.45 -6.25
CA THR A 761 -13.33 -35.03 -6.81
C THR A 761 -12.20 -35.23 -5.81
N VAL A 762 -12.41 -34.81 -4.55
CA VAL A 762 -11.45 -35.07 -3.46
C VAL A 762 -11.25 -36.57 -3.26
N TYR A 763 -12.33 -37.35 -3.24
CA TYR A 763 -12.26 -38.79 -3.04
C TYR A 763 -11.50 -39.51 -4.16
N GLN A 764 -11.67 -39.09 -5.42
CA GLN A 764 -10.91 -39.59 -6.57
C GLN A 764 -9.40 -39.32 -6.42
N LEU A 765 -9.03 -38.11 -5.98
CA LEU A 765 -7.62 -37.75 -5.74
C LEU A 765 -7.04 -38.50 -4.54
N LEU A 766 -7.81 -38.67 -3.47
CA LEU A 766 -7.43 -39.45 -2.31
C LEU A 766 -7.21 -40.93 -2.67
N THR A 767 -8.08 -41.50 -3.50
CA THR A 767 -7.95 -42.88 -4.00
C THR A 767 -6.67 -43.05 -4.81
N ARG A 768 -6.34 -42.07 -5.65
CA ARG A 768 -5.09 -42.06 -6.42
C ARG A 768 -3.86 -41.96 -5.50
N PHE A 769 -3.88 -41.04 -4.54
CA PHE A 769 -2.83 -40.91 -3.54
C PHE A 769 -2.56 -42.25 -2.82
N VAL A 770 -3.62 -42.90 -2.34
CA VAL A 770 -3.52 -44.19 -1.66
C VAL A 770 -2.90 -45.24 -2.59
N ALA A 771 -3.40 -45.37 -3.82
CA ALA A 771 -2.90 -46.36 -4.78
C ALA A 771 -1.42 -46.13 -5.19
N GLU A 772 -0.98 -44.88 -5.23
CA GLU A 772 0.42 -44.52 -5.52
C GLU A 772 1.34 -44.73 -4.30
N THR A 773 0.80 -44.63 -3.08
CA THR A 773 1.56 -44.75 -1.82
C THR A 773 1.67 -46.21 -1.38
N ASP A 774 0.59 -46.97 -1.48
CA ASP A 774 0.48 -48.37 -1.10
C ASP A 774 -0.40 -49.11 -2.12
N ARG A 775 0.23 -49.86 -3.02
CA ARG A 775 -0.43 -50.49 -4.17
C ARG A 775 -1.44 -51.56 -3.78
N ASP A 776 -1.30 -52.16 -2.60
CA ASP A 776 -2.16 -53.23 -2.12
C ASP A 776 -3.32 -52.70 -1.25
N TYR A 777 -3.35 -51.40 -0.98
CA TYR A 777 -4.38 -50.76 -0.18
C TYR A 777 -5.48 -50.11 -1.03
N LEU A 778 -6.74 -50.35 -0.66
CA LEU A 778 -7.91 -49.85 -1.38
C LEU A 778 -8.87 -49.16 -0.42
N LEU A 779 -9.29 -47.96 -0.79
CA LEU A 779 -10.38 -47.27 -0.10
C LEU A 779 -11.74 -47.92 -0.48
N PRO A 780 -12.76 -47.78 0.39
CA PRO A 780 -14.12 -48.19 0.05
C PRO A 780 -14.62 -47.55 -1.25
N ALA A 781 -15.59 -48.18 -1.91
CA ALA A 781 -16.24 -47.57 -3.06
C ALA A 781 -16.95 -46.26 -2.65
N TRP A 782 -16.90 -45.25 -3.52
CA TRP A 782 -17.62 -44.01 -3.31
C TRP A 782 -19.13 -44.27 -3.16
N GLN A 783 -19.75 -43.64 -2.15
CA GLN A 783 -21.19 -43.65 -1.93
C GLN A 783 -21.66 -42.21 -1.71
N ASP A 784 -22.75 -41.84 -2.39
CA ASP A 784 -23.39 -40.53 -2.27
C ASP A 784 -24.89 -40.67 -1.99
N SER A 785 -25.47 -39.62 -1.40
CA SER A 785 -26.90 -39.50 -1.13
C SER A 785 -27.49 -38.26 -1.80
N ILE A 786 -27.00 -37.91 -3.00
CA ILE A 786 -27.42 -36.69 -3.70
C ILE A 786 -28.92 -36.66 -3.98
N ILE A 787 -29.53 -37.81 -4.27
CA ILE A 787 -30.96 -37.93 -4.58
C ILE A 787 -31.78 -37.57 -3.34
N GLU A 788 -31.44 -38.16 -2.19
CA GLU A 788 -32.08 -37.90 -0.90
C GLU A 788 -31.88 -36.43 -0.51
N THR A 789 -30.65 -35.92 -0.61
CA THR A 789 -30.32 -34.52 -0.31
C THR A 789 -31.18 -33.55 -1.14
N VAL A 790 -31.35 -33.82 -2.44
CA VAL A 790 -32.16 -32.98 -3.33
C VAL A 790 -33.65 -33.10 -3.03
N ALA A 791 -34.13 -34.28 -2.63
CA ALA A 791 -35.52 -34.48 -2.22
C ALA A 791 -35.84 -33.66 -0.96
N THR A 792 -35.03 -33.77 0.09
CA THR A 792 -35.20 -33.01 1.34
C THR A 792 -35.23 -31.50 1.09
N VAL A 793 -34.30 -30.97 0.29
CA VAL A 793 -34.26 -29.53 -0.02
C VAL A 793 -35.47 -29.07 -0.87
N ARG A 794 -36.08 -29.97 -1.66
CA ARG A 794 -37.30 -29.66 -2.42
C ARG A 794 -38.54 -29.64 -1.52
N GLU A 795 -38.63 -30.56 -0.57
CA GLU A 795 -39.72 -30.61 0.41
C GLU A 795 -39.74 -29.33 1.26
N GLU A 796 -38.59 -28.92 1.79
CA GLU A 796 -38.40 -27.67 2.57
C GLU A 796 -38.68 -26.37 1.79
N ARG A 797 -38.75 -26.42 0.45
CA ARG A 797 -39.15 -25.26 -0.37
C ARG A 797 -40.64 -25.20 -0.62
N ALA A 798 -41.31 -26.34 -0.50
CA ALA A 798 -42.73 -26.47 -0.75
C ALA A 798 -43.55 -26.20 0.52
N SER A 799 -42.96 -26.45 1.70
CA SER A 799 -43.40 -25.96 3.02
C SER A 799 -43.17 -24.46 3.17
#